data_AF-A0A8S2AFY2-F1
#
_entry.id   AF-A0A8S2AFY2-F1
#
_cell.length_a   1.000
_cell.length_b   1.000
_cell.length_c   1.000
_cell.angle_alpha   90.00
_cell.angle_beta   90.00
_cell.angle_gamma   90.00
#
_symmetry.space_group_name_H-M   'P 1'
#
loop_
_entity.id
_entity.type
_entity.pdbx_description
1 polymer ?
#
loop_
_entity_poly.entity_id
_entity_poly.type
_entity_poly.pdbx_seq_one_letter_code
_entity_poly.pdbx_strand_id
1 'polypeptide(L)'
;MARCSKPVTVFLLWALLMFSWCKASRISPNGYDHSYKRFKSDSLINRREDITGLRSFVRASLRTPTTVSVSDFGAKGDGKTDDTQAFVNAWKKACSSSGAVNLLVPEGNTYFLKSIQLTGPCSSIITVQMFGTLSASQKRTDYKDISKWIMFDGVNSLSVDGGGTGVVDGNGETWWQNSCKRNKAKPCTKAPTALTFYNSKSLIVKNLRVRNAQQIQISIEKSSNVQVSNVVVTAPADSPNTDGIHITNTQNIRVSDSIIGTGDDCISIESGSQNVQINDITCGPGHGISIGSLGDDNSKAFVSGVTVDGAKLSGTDNGVRIKTYQGGSGTASNIIFQNIQMDNVKNPIIIDQDYCDRSKCTSQQSAVQVKNVVYRNISGTSASDKAITFNCSKNYPCQGIVLDKVNIKGGRATCTNANVVDKGAGFLFLTQRNTSKPIQQLLNSSKMAERGGERGVERGGERGGHGRGFGGGRGDRGGRGRGGRGRRGGRTSEEEKWVPVTKLGRLVADGRIKQIEQIYLHSLPVKEYQIIDMLIGPTLKDEVMKIMPVQKQTRAGQRTRFKAFVVVGDGNGHVGLGVKCSKEVATAIRGAIILAKLSVVPVRRGYWGNKIGKPHTVPCKVTGKCGSVTVRMVPAPRGAGIVAARVPKKVLQFAGIDDVFTSSRGSTKTLGNFVKATFDCLQKTYGFLTPEFWKETRFSKSPYQEYTDFLASKALPSSKTETVVEDQA
;
A
#
# COMPACT_ATOMS: atom_id res chain seq x y z
N MET A 1 -77.13 9.20 -1.11
CA MET A 1 -78.07 8.12 -1.50
C MET A 1 -77.97 7.98 -3.02
N ALA A 2 -77.93 6.80 -3.64
CA ALA A 2 -77.43 5.50 -3.21
C ALA A 2 -76.88 4.80 -4.49
N ARG A 3 -75.72 4.15 -4.44
CA ARG A 3 -75.17 3.38 -5.58
C ARG A 3 -74.87 1.94 -5.17
N CYS A 4 -75.64 1.02 -5.78
CA CYS A 4 -75.35 -0.39 -6.03
C CYS A 4 -73.91 -0.65 -6.51
N SER A 5 -73.27 -1.81 -6.36
CA SER A 5 -73.46 -3.02 -5.52
C SER A 5 -72.13 -3.80 -5.50
N LYS A 6 -71.88 -4.65 -4.50
CA LYS A 6 -70.82 -5.70 -4.50
C LYS A 6 -71.39 -7.02 -5.13
N PRO A 7 -70.71 -8.21 -5.23
CA PRO A 7 -69.42 -8.62 -4.60
C PRO A 7 -68.51 -9.67 -5.34
N VAL A 8 -67.29 -9.89 -4.78
CA VAL A 8 -66.62 -11.19 -4.45
C VAL A 8 -66.15 -12.23 -5.53
N THR A 9 -64.81 -12.42 -5.56
CA THR A 9 -63.95 -13.63 -5.77
C THR A 9 -63.96 -14.58 -6.99
N VAL A 10 -62.76 -14.70 -7.59
CA VAL A 10 -61.97 -15.92 -7.94
C VAL A 10 -62.54 -17.01 -8.88
N PHE A 11 -61.80 -17.30 -9.96
CA PHE A 11 -61.42 -18.59 -10.64
C PHE A 11 -61.12 -18.26 -12.13
N LEU A 12 -59.90 -18.42 -12.67
CA LEU A 12 -59.21 -19.62 -13.23
C LEU A 12 -59.66 -20.00 -14.67
N LEU A 13 -58.69 -20.34 -15.56
CA LEU A 13 -58.81 -20.71 -17.00
C LEU A 13 -59.15 -19.56 -17.99
N TRP A 14 -58.79 -19.59 -19.29
CA TRP A 14 -57.64 -20.14 -20.06
C TRP A 14 -57.69 -19.54 -21.49
N ALA A 15 -56.59 -19.62 -22.27
CA ALA A 15 -56.52 -19.39 -23.73
C ALA A 15 -56.90 -17.98 -24.30
N LEU A 16 -56.43 -17.48 -25.46
CA LEU A 16 -55.20 -17.59 -26.27
C LEU A 16 -55.49 -16.84 -27.60
N LEU A 17 -54.84 -15.70 -27.86
CA LEU A 17 -54.68 -15.05 -29.18
C LEU A 17 -53.46 -14.10 -29.04
N MET A 18 -52.43 -14.04 -29.89
CA MET A 18 -52.08 -14.81 -31.09
C MET A 18 -50.54 -15.03 -31.16
N PHE A 19 -50.16 -16.18 -31.73
CA PHE A 19 -48.95 -16.52 -32.50
C PHE A 19 -47.96 -15.37 -32.86
N SER A 20 -46.64 -15.57 -32.77
CA SER A 20 -45.91 -16.56 -33.59
C SER A 20 -44.58 -17.08 -32.99
N TRP A 21 -44.28 -18.36 -33.29
CA TRP A 21 -43.02 -19.14 -33.25
C TRP A 21 -41.93 -18.84 -32.17
N CYS A 22 -41.53 -19.75 -31.26
CA CYS A 22 -41.68 -21.22 -31.13
C CYS A 22 -41.08 -22.06 -32.29
N LYS A 23 -40.35 -23.17 -32.09
CA LYS A 23 -39.69 -23.79 -30.91
C LYS A 23 -38.85 -25.00 -31.39
N ALA A 24 -38.04 -25.56 -30.47
CA ALA A 24 -37.75 -27.01 -30.26
C ALA A 24 -36.26 -27.41 -30.33
N SER A 25 -35.76 -28.40 -29.55
CA SER A 25 -36.19 -29.01 -28.27
C SER A 25 -35.11 -30.00 -27.80
N ARG A 26 -35.01 -30.22 -26.47
CA ARG A 26 -34.71 -31.49 -25.72
C ARG A 26 -33.63 -31.41 -24.61
N ILE A 27 -33.82 -32.32 -23.65
CA ILE A 27 -33.19 -32.58 -22.34
C ILE A 27 -32.55 -33.98 -22.44
N SER A 28 -31.41 -34.39 -21.86
CA SER A 28 -30.43 -33.88 -20.86
C SER A 28 -29.06 -34.59 -21.13
N PRO A 29 -28.07 -34.76 -20.22
CA PRO A 29 -27.71 -34.10 -18.94
C PRO A 29 -26.22 -33.63 -18.85
N ASN A 30 -25.84 -33.07 -17.68
CA ASN A 30 -24.48 -32.90 -17.13
C ASN A 30 -23.51 -31.88 -17.79
N GLY A 31 -22.82 -31.11 -16.94
CA GLY A 31 -21.60 -30.37 -17.34
C GLY A 31 -21.30 -29.07 -16.58
N TYR A 32 -20.77 -29.15 -15.36
CA TYR A 32 -20.07 -28.01 -14.73
C TYR A 32 -18.80 -27.65 -15.56
N ASP A 33 -18.61 -26.38 -15.97
CA ASP A 33 -17.28 -25.86 -16.37
C ASP A 33 -16.96 -24.49 -15.74
N HIS A 34 -15.97 -24.50 -14.85
CA HIS A 34 -15.31 -23.31 -14.32
C HIS A 34 -14.44 -22.62 -15.40
N SER A 35 -15.01 -21.72 -16.20
CA SER A 35 -14.21 -20.91 -17.14
C SER A 35 -13.90 -19.50 -16.62
N TYR A 36 -12.87 -19.42 -15.76
CA TYR A 36 -12.15 -18.17 -15.44
C TYR A 36 -11.59 -17.54 -16.73
N LYS A 37 -12.35 -16.66 -17.39
CA LYS A 37 -11.88 -15.85 -18.52
C LYS A 37 -10.97 -14.70 -18.04
N ARG A 38 -9.74 -15.10 -17.72
CA ARG A 38 -8.49 -14.48 -18.19
C ARG A 38 -8.56 -12.95 -18.38
N PHE A 39 -8.14 -12.22 -17.34
CA PHE A 39 -7.63 -10.85 -17.44
C PHE A 39 -6.81 -10.68 -18.73
N LYS A 40 -7.22 -9.76 -19.61
CA LYS A 40 -6.37 -9.30 -20.72
C LYS A 40 -5.25 -8.41 -20.16
N SER A 41 -4.09 -8.50 -20.79
CA SER A 41 -2.86 -7.80 -20.43
C SER A 41 -2.71 -6.53 -21.26
N ASP A 42 -3.65 -5.60 -21.14
CA ASP A 42 -3.68 -4.40 -21.98
C ASP A 42 -2.87 -3.21 -21.38
N SER A 43 -2.14 -3.43 -20.28
CA SER A 43 -1.30 -2.44 -19.59
C SER A 43 0.15 -2.31 -20.10
N LEU A 44 0.43 -2.72 -21.34
CA LEU A 44 1.78 -2.71 -21.92
C LEU A 44 1.95 -1.91 -23.22
N ILE A 45 0.89 -1.29 -23.76
CA ILE A 45 0.99 -0.59 -25.06
C ILE A 45 1.09 0.95 -24.92
N ASN A 46 0.61 1.58 -23.84
CA ASN A 46 0.72 3.04 -23.65
C ASN A 46 2.05 3.55 -23.08
N ARG A 47 3.09 2.70 -22.91
CA ARG A 47 4.37 3.14 -22.32
C ARG A 47 5.21 4.07 -23.22
N ARG A 48 4.83 4.31 -24.47
CA ARG A 48 5.61 5.22 -25.35
C ARG A 48 5.46 6.70 -24.97
N GLU A 49 4.33 7.09 -24.38
CA GLU A 49 4.08 8.48 -23.95
C GLU A 49 4.66 8.78 -22.55
N ASP A 50 4.70 7.81 -21.63
CA ASP A 50 5.37 7.97 -20.33
C ASP A 50 6.91 8.14 -20.44
N ILE A 51 7.53 7.57 -21.49
CA ILE A 51 8.99 7.60 -21.66
C ILE A 51 9.49 8.95 -22.15
N THR A 52 8.71 9.69 -22.95
CA THR A 52 9.03 11.08 -23.33
C THR A 52 8.90 12.01 -22.14
N GLY A 53 7.86 11.84 -21.32
CA GLY A 53 7.73 12.48 -20.01
C GLY A 53 8.94 12.23 -19.12
N LEU A 54 9.25 10.97 -18.77
CA LEU A 54 10.39 10.66 -17.89
C LEU A 54 11.74 11.21 -18.40
N ARG A 55 11.92 11.36 -19.72
CA ARG A 55 13.12 11.97 -20.31
C ARG A 55 13.17 13.49 -20.16
N SER A 56 12.04 14.20 -20.18
CA SER A 56 12.01 15.63 -19.83
C SER A 56 12.24 15.84 -18.34
N PHE A 57 11.65 15.00 -17.47
CA PHE A 57 11.87 15.03 -16.01
C PHE A 57 13.35 14.95 -15.62
N VAL A 58 14.11 14.01 -16.20
CA VAL A 58 15.54 13.84 -15.90
C VAL A 58 16.40 14.98 -16.47
N ARG A 59 16.00 15.63 -17.57
CA ARG A 59 16.71 16.82 -18.11
C ARG A 59 16.39 18.09 -17.33
N ALA A 60 15.16 18.25 -16.82
CA ALA A 60 14.75 19.41 -16.03
C ALA A 60 15.50 19.50 -14.69
N SER A 61 15.80 18.36 -14.06
CA SER A 61 16.46 18.29 -12.75
C SER A 61 17.96 18.60 -12.75
N LEU A 62 18.59 18.81 -13.91
CA LEU A 62 20.02 19.13 -14.07
C LEU A 62 20.31 20.64 -14.21
N ARG A 63 19.27 21.48 -14.18
CA ARG A 63 19.40 22.94 -14.15
C ARG A 63 18.96 23.46 -12.78
N THR A 64 19.58 24.54 -12.32
CA THR A 64 19.09 25.29 -11.15
C THR A 64 17.63 25.68 -11.38
N PRO A 65 16.71 25.45 -10.44
CA PRO A 65 15.31 25.81 -10.62
C PRO A 65 15.16 27.33 -10.83
N THR A 66 14.44 27.73 -11.88
CA THR A 66 14.10 29.13 -12.08
C THR A 66 13.14 29.56 -10.98
N THR A 67 13.44 30.65 -10.27
CA THR A 67 12.49 31.20 -9.28
C THR A 67 11.59 32.24 -9.94
N VAL A 68 10.30 32.19 -9.60
CA VAL A 68 9.26 33.12 -10.02
C VAL A 68 8.59 33.58 -8.74
N SER A 69 8.84 34.81 -8.27
CA SER A 69 8.19 35.33 -7.05
C SER A 69 6.84 35.95 -7.37
N VAL A 70 5.84 35.76 -6.51
CA VAL A 70 4.54 36.47 -6.68
C VAL A 70 4.70 37.99 -6.60
N SER A 71 5.72 38.48 -5.88
CA SER A 71 6.06 39.91 -5.79
C SER A 71 6.50 40.50 -7.13
N ASP A 72 7.15 39.71 -8.00
CA ASP A 72 7.57 40.14 -9.35
C ASP A 72 6.37 40.46 -10.26
N PHE A 73 5.17 39.97 -9.89
CA PHE A 73 3.91 40.17 -10.60
C PHE A 73 2.97 41.16 -9.89
N GLY A 74 3.51 41.94 -8.94
CA GLY A 74 2.81 43.03 -8.27
C GLY A 74 2.08 42.66 -6.98
N ALA A 75 2.24 41.44 -6.46
CA ALA A 75 1.62 41.03 -5.20
C ALA A 75 2.18 41.88 -4.03
N LYS A 76 1.29 42.50 -3.26
CA LYS A 76 1.62 43.41 -2.16
C LYS A 76 1.91 42.69 -0.85
N GLY A 77 1.14 41.66 -0.50
CA GLY A 77 1.37 40.92 0.74
C GLY A 77 1.05 41.71 2.02
N ASP A 78 0.19 42.72 1.93
CA ASP A 78 -0.20 43.64 3.02
C ASP A 78 -1.45 43.19 3.82
N GLY A 79 -2.01 42.03 3.47
CA GLY A 79 -3.23 41.46 4.05
C GLY A 79 -4.54 42.14 3.63
N LYS A 80 -4.51 43.10 2.70
CA LYS A 80 -5.64 43.98 2.33
C LYS A 80 -5.86 44.09 0.83
N THR A 81 -4.79 44.18 0.05
CA THR A 81 -4.82 44.32 -1.41
C THR A 81 -5.13 42.97 -2.06
N ASP A 82 -5.96 42.97 -3.09
CA ASP A 82 -6.33 41.76 -3.84
C ASP A 82 -5.18 41.24 -4.71
N ASP A 83 -4.38 40.34 -4.15
CA ASP A 83 -3.20 39.76 -4.78
C ASP A 83 -3.53 38.64 -5.77
N THR A 84 -4.82 38.30 -5.94
CA THR A 84 -5.28 37.18 -6.77
C THR A 84 -4.74 37.24 -8.21
N GLN A 85 -4.75 38.42 -8.84
CA GLN A 85 -4.28 38.56 -10.21
C GLN A 85 -2.75 38.43 -10.34
N ALA A 86 -1.99 38.86 -9.33
CA ALA A 86 -0.55 38.67 -9.29
C ALA A 86 -0.19 37.18 -9.18
N PHE A 87 -0.90 36.43 -8.34
CA PHE A 87 -0.76 34.97 -8.24
C PHE A 87 -1.11 34.26 -9.56
N VAL A 88 -2.20 34.66 -10.23
CA VAL A 88 -2.56 34.12 -11.56
C VAL A 88 -1.46 34.39 -12.60
N ASN A 89 -0.86 35.59 -12.59
CA ASN A 89 0.19 35.96 -13.54
C ASN A 89 1.51 35.21 -13.25
N ALA A 90 1.90 35.12 -11.98
CA ALA A 90 3.06 34.34 -11.54
C ALA A 90 2.89 32.85 -11.86
N TRP A 91 1.70 32.28 -11.63
CA TRP A 91 1.39 30.90 -12.01
C TRP A 91 1.49 30.68 -13.52
N LYS A 92 0.92 31.56 -14.35
CA LYS A 92 1.04 31.47 -15.81
C LYS A 92 2.51 31.47 -16.24
N LYS A 93 3.35 32.34 -15.68
CA LYS A 93 4.80 32.35 -15.96
C LYS A 93 5.47 31.05 -15.51
N ALA A 94 5.18 30.58 -14.31
CA ALA A 94 5.77 29.37 -13.77
C ALA A 94 5.39 28.13 -14.59
N CYS A 95 4.10 27.97 -14.91
CA CYS A 95 3.52 26.84 -15.63
C CYS A 95 3.90 26.79 -17.13
N SER A 96 4.10 27.94 -17.78
CA SER A 96 4.56 28.01 -19.18
C SER A 96 6.09 27.91 -19.35
N SER A 97 6.86 28.04 -18.26
CA SER A 97 8.32 27.93 -18.31
C SER A 97 8.80 26.49 -18.58
N SER A 98 10.09 26.33 -18.88
CA SER A 98 10.70 25.01 -19.10
C SER A 98 11.63 24.62 -17.94
N GLY A 99 11.68 23.32 -17.63
CA GLY A 99 12.52 22.79 -16.55
C GLY A 99 11.85 22.80 -15.18
N ALA A 100 12.64 22.81 -14.11
CA ALA A 100 12.16 22.97 -12.74
C ALA A 100 11.94 24.45 -12.41
N VAL A 101 10.83 24.77 -11.74
CA VAL A 101 10.46 26.13 -11.36
C VAL A 101 10.03 26.17 -9.90
N ASN A 102 10.56 27.15 -9.16
CA ASN A 102 10.09 27.51 -7.83
C ASN A 102 9.12 28.69 -7.95
N LEU A 103 7.84 28.49 -7.65
CA LEU A 103 6.89 29.59 -7.47
C LEU A 103 6.97 30.03 -5.99
N LEU A 104 7.61 31.16 -5.74
CA LEU A 104 7.88 31.67 -4.40
C LEU A 104 6.76 32.59 -3.91
N VAL A 105 6.23 32.28 -2.73
CA VAL A 105 5.41 33.16 -1.90
C VAL A 105 6.25 33.55 -0.68
N PRO A 106 6.88 34.75 -0.70
CA PRO A 106 7.79 35.19 0.35
C PRO A 106 7.25 35.12 1.77
N GLU A 107 8.13 34.78 2.72
CA GLU A 107 7.88 34.82 4.16
C GLU A 107 7.62 36.25 4.66
N GLY A 108 6.97 36.39 5.81
CA GLY A 108 6.67 37.67 6.47
C GLY A 108 5.48 38.43 5.89
N ASN A 109 5.07 38.10 4.66
CA ASN A 109 3.96 38.74 3.95
C ASN A 109 2.63 37.98 4.13
N THR A 110 1.51 38.71 4.06
CA THR A 110 0.14 38.17 4.06
C THR A 110 -0.58 38.52 2.76
N TYR A 111 -0.79 37.54 1.88
CA TYR A 111 -1.42 37.74 0.58
C TYR A 111 -2.92 37.52 0.68
N PHE A 112 -3.72 38.55 0.41
CA PHE A 112 -5.18 38.45 0.43
C PHE A 112 -5.69 37.96 -0.93
N LEU A 113 -6.39 36.82 -0.94
CA LEU A 113 -6.81 36.13 -2.16
C LEU A 113 -8.31 35.84 -2.17
N LYS A 114 -8.95 36.13 -3.31
CA LYS A 114 -10.29 35.65 -3.66
C LYS A 114 -10.21 34.19 -4.15
N SER A 115 -11.32 33.64 -4.65
CA SER A 115 -11.33 32.31 -5.29
C SER A 115 -10.38 32.28 -6.49
N ILE A 116 -9.47 31.31 -6.52
CA ILE A 116 -8.37 31.19 -7.49
C ILE A 116 -8.18 29.74 -7.95
N GLN A 117 -8.10 29.55 -9.27
CA GLN A 117 -7.83 28.27 -9.91
C GLN A 117 -6.50 28.35 -10.67
N LEU A 118 -5.60 27.43 -10.32
CA LEU A 118 -4.23 27.32 -10.81
C LEU A 118 -4.15 26.07 -11.69
N THR A 119 -4.52 26.26 -12.96
CA THR A 119 -4.76 25.18 -13.93
C THR A 119 -3.48 24.77 -14.66
N GLY A 120 -3.34 23.48 -14.95
CA GLY A 120 -2.37 22.89 -15.86
C GLY A 120 -2.98 22.46 -17.21
N PRO A 121 -2.33 21.56 -17.99
CA PRO A 121 -1.03 20.97 -17.72
C PRO A 121 0.10 22.01 -17.85
N CYS A 122 1.17 21.84 -17.07
CA CYS A 122 2.34 22.72 -17.11
C CYS A 122 3.48 22.10 -17.92
N SER A 123 4.24 22.96 -18.58
CA SER A 123 5.49 22.62 -19.29
C SER A 123 6.68 22.46 -18.33
N SER A 124 6.54 22.99 -17.12
CA SER A 124 7.51 22.94 -16.02
C SER A 124 7.14 21.93 -14.94
N ILE A 125 8.13 21.58 -14.13
CA ILE A 125 7.94 20.90 -12.84
C ILE A 125 7.89 21.99 -11.78
N ILE A 126 6.74 22.17 -11.13
CA ILE A 126 6.53 23.28 -10.19
C ILE A 126 6.70 22.82 -8.75
N THR A 127 7.56 23.55 -8.03
CA THR A 127 7.55 23.59 -6.56
C THR A 127 6.98 24.92 -6.11
N VAL A 128 5.82 24.93 -5.47
CA VAL A 128 5.27 26.12 -4.82
C VAL A 128 5.88 26.22 -3.42
N GLN A 129 6.69 27.25 -3.20
CA GLN A 129 7.33 27.57 -1.92
C GLN A 129 6.43 28.57 -1.19
N MET A 130 5.53 28.04 -0.36
CA MET A 130 4.49 28.81 0.33
C MET A 130 4.98 29.26 1.70
N PHE A 131 5.90 30.23 1.79
CA PHE A 131 6.47 30.64 3.09
C PHE A 131 5.69 31.79 3.75
N GLY A 132 4.97 32.60 2.97
CA GLY A 132 4.04 33.61 3.48
C GLY A 132 2.70 33.06 3.95
N THR A 133 1.83 33.95 4.42
CA THR A 133 0.43 33.64 4.74
C THR A 133 -0.46 33.93 3.54
N LEU A 134 -1.34 33.01 3.15
CA LEU A 134 -2.47 33.27 2.26
C LEU A 134 -3.73 33.45 3.11
N SER A 135 -4.50 34.51 2.85
CA SER A 135 -5.70 34.89 3.62
C SER A 135 -6.92 35.01 2.72
N ALA A 136 -8.01 34.34 3.07
CA ALA A 136 -9.21 34.27 2.23
C ALA A 136 -10.14 35.48 2.38
N SER A 137 -10.88 35.82 1.32
CA SER A 137 -11.96 36.81 1.43
C SER A 137 -13.12 36.34 2.32
N GLN A 138 -13.58 37.20 3.22
CA GLN A 138 -14.79 36.97 4.00
C GLN A 138 -16.08 37.28 3.20
N LYS A 139 -15.97 37.94 2.04
CA LYS A 139 -17.13 38.31 1.21
C LYS A 139 -17.56 37.12 0.35
N ARG A 140 -18.75 36.57 0.61
CA ARG A 140 -19.30 35.41 -0.16
C ARG A 140 -19.39 35.68 -1.67
N THR A 141 -19.54 36.93 -2.09
CA THR A 141 -19.59 37.36 -3.50
C THR A 141 -18.26 37.22 -4.25
N ASP A 142 -17.13 37.09 -3.55
CA ASP A 142 -15.80 36.95 -4.15
C ASP A 142 -15.50 35.51 -4.64
N TYR A 143 -16.45 34.59 -4.44
CA TYR A 143 -16.35 33.18 -4.80
C TYR A 143 -17.24 32.84 -5.99
N LYS A 144 -16.63 32.71 -7.18
CA LYS A 144 -17.34 32.31 -8.41
C LYS A 144 -17.84 30.86 -8.32
N ASP A 145 -16.96 29.95 -7.86
CA ASP A 145 -17.37 28.65 -7.33
C ASP A 145 -17.38 28.75 -5.79
N ILE A 146 -18.58 28.73 -5.21
CA ILE A 146 -18.78 28.80 -3.76
C ILE A 146 -18.23 27.59 -2.99
N SER A 147 -17.77 26.55 -3.69
CA SER A 147 -17.20 25.33 -3.09
C SER A 147 -15.67 25.29 -3.09
N LYS A 148 -14.97 26.25 -3.70
CA LYS A 148 -13.51 26.25 -3.85
C LYS A 148 -12.86 27.62 -3.62
N TRP A 149 -11.88 27.68 -2.71
CA TRP A 149 -11.02 28.86 -2.54
C TRP A 149 -9.76 28.76 -3.40
N ILE A 150 -8.76 27.96 -3.00
CA ILE A 150 -7.53 27.73 -3.78
C ILE A 150 -7.60 26.33 -4.40
N MET A 151 -7.52 26.25 -5.72
CA MET A 151 -7.60 24.99 -6.46
C MET A 151 -6.42 24.82 -7.42
N PHE A 152 -5.66 23.74 -7.28
CA PHE A 152 -4.73 23.25 -8.30
C PHE A 152 -5.45 22.20 -9.15
N ASP A 153 -5.52 22.41 -10.46
CA ASP A 153 -6.33 21.59 -11.37
C ASP A 153 -5.50 21.04 -12.53
N GLY A 154 -5.41 19.72 -12.65
CA GLY A 154 -4.72 19.06 -13.76
C GLY A 154 -3.19 19.20 -13.74
N VAL A 155 -2.60 19.51 -12.59
CA VAL A 155 -1.16 19.72 -12.43
C VAL A 155 -0.46 18.40 -12.09
N ASN A 156 0.53 18.02 -12.89
CA ASN A 156 1.31 16.80 -12.68
C ASN A 156 2.71 17.13 -12.15
N SER A 157 3.21 16.30 -11.24
CA SER A 157 4.52 16.48 -10.56
C SER A 157 4.64 17.82 -9.83
N LEU A 158 3.56 18.20 -9.16
CA LEU A 158 3.47 19.38 -8.29
C LEU A 158 4.03 19.06 -6.91
N SER A 159 4.91 19.92 -6.40
CA SER A 159 5.27 19.97 -4.99
C SER A 159 4.75 21.27 -4.37
N VAL A 160 4.12 21.20 -3.21
CA VAL A 160 3.77 22.36 -2.37
C VAL A 160 4.51 22.20 -1.05
N ASP A 161 5.37 23.16 -0.73
CA ASP A 161 6.19 23.17 0.47
C ASP A 161 5.96 24.47 1.25
N GLY A 162 5.40 24.35 2.45
CA GLY A 162 5.17 25.49 3.34
C GLY A 162 6.40 25.94 4.11
N GLY A 163 7.55 25.25 3.99
CA GLY A 163 8.80 25.61 4.67
C GLY A 163 8.77 25.53 6.20
N GLY A 164 7.64 25.16 6.81
CA GLY A 164 7.45 25.21 8.26
C GLY A 164 7.00 26.58 8.78
N THR A 165 6.74 27.56 7.92
CA THR A 165 6.29 28.92 8.24
C THR A 165 4.98 29.27 7.54
N GLY A 166 4.76 28.76 6.33
CA GLY A 166 3.57 28.93 5.51
C GLY A 166 2.23 28.64 6.16
N VAL A 167 1.27 29.54 5.92
CA VAL A 167 -0.11 29.44 6.42
C VAL A 167 -1.11 29.65 5.28
N VAL A 168 -2.15 28.82 5.23
CA VAL A 168 -3.36 29.03 4.43
C VAL A 168 -4.52 29.25 5.41
N ASP A 169 -5.03 30.48 5.49
CA ASP A 169 -6.08 30.89 6.43
C ASP A 169 -7.40 31.16 5.71
N GLY A 170 -8.40 30.29 5.95
CA GLY A 170 -9.70 30.35 5.31
C GLY A 170 -10.66 31.41 5.85
N ASN A 171 -10.36 32.09 6.97
CA ASN A 171 -11.26 33.09 7.58
C ASN A 171 -12.73 32.60 7.73
N GLY A 172 -12.92 31.34 8.13
CA GLY A 172 -14.19 30.61 8.02
C GLY A 172 -15.35 31.07 8.89
N GLU A 173 -15.14 31.89 9.92
CA GLU A 173 -16.18 32.25 10.92
C GLU A 173 -17.47 32.79 10.28
N THR A 174 -17.38 33.69 9.30
CA THR A 174 -18.54 34.22 8.56
C THR A 174 -19.37 33.13 7.87
N TRP A 175 -18.72 32.06 7.40
CA TRP A 175 -19.39 30.92 6.78
C TRP A 175 -20.01 29.99 7.83
N TRP A 176 -19.32 29.75 8.94
CA TRP A 176 -19.82 28.93 10.05
C TRP A 176 -21.07 29.54 10.69
N GLN A 177 -21.10 30.86 10.94
CA GLN A 177 -22.28 31.59 11.45
C GLN A 177 -23.50 31.50 10.51
N ASN A 178 -23.27 31.38 9.21
CA ASN A 178 -24.32 31.26 8.20
C ASN A 178 -24.67 29.81 7.83
N SER A 179 -24.07 28.82 8.50
CA SER A 179 -24.31 27.40 8.25
C SER A 179 -25.60 26.90 8.91
N CYS A 180 -26.38 26.09 8.18
CA CYS A 180 -27.54 25.38 8.71
C CYS A 180 -27.21 24.39 9.84
N LYS A 181 -25.93 24.07 10.02
CA LYS A 181 -25.45 23.20 11.12
C LYS A 181 -25.40 23.96 12.46
N ARG A 182 -25.00 25.25 12.47
CA ARG A 182 -25.08 26.13 13.65
C ARG A 182 -26.50 26.71 13.84
N ASN A 183 -27.18 27.14 12.77
CA ASN A 183 -28.54 27.69 12.84
C ASN A 183 -29.51 26.99 11.88
N LYS A 184 -30.41 26.15 12.42
CA LYS A 184 -31.39 25.37 11.64
C LYS A 184 -32.38 26.18 10.80
N ALA A 185 -32.55 27.47 11.08
CA ALA A 185 -33.39 28.37 10.27
C ALA A 185 -32.68 28.89 9.00
N LYS A 186 -31.36 28.67 8.86
CA LYS A 186 -30.60 29.04 7.66
C LYS A 186 -30.62 27.90 6.63
N PRO A 187 -30.66 28.19 5.32
CA PRO A 187 -30.55 27.16 4.29
C PRO A 187 -29.17 26.49 4.32
N CYS A 188 -29.14 25.17 4.09
CA CYS A 188 -27.88 24.44 3.94
C CYS A 188 -27.21 24.81 2.61
N THR A 189 -26.23 25.71 2.65
CA THR A 189 -25.43 26.12 1.49
C THR A 189 -24.00 25.59 1.59
N LYS A 190 -23.38 25.32 0.44
CA LYS A 190 -21.96 24.94 0.38
C LYS A 190 -21.08 26.12 0.82
N ALA A 191 -19.88 25.81 1.30
CA ALA A 191 -18.85 26.78 1.61
C ALA A 191 -17.50 26.36 0.99
N PRO A 192 -16.55 27.29 0.80
CA PRO A 192 -15.29 26.97 0.13
C PRO A 192 -14.45 25.90 0.84
N THR A 193 -13.95 24.94 0.08
CA THR A 193 -12.76 24.16 0.47
C THR A 193 -11.54 25.08 0.40
N ALA A 194 -10.72 25.16 1.44
CA ALA A 194 -9.60 26.09 1.48
C ALA A 194 -8.53 25.75 0.44
N LEU A 195 -8.05 24.49 0.43
CA LEU A 195 -7.03 24.02 -0.51
C LEU A 195 -7.49 22.73 -1.20
N THR A 196 -7.65 22.75 -2.53
CA THR A 196 -8.03 21.60 -3.34
C THR A 196 -6.94 21.22 -4.34
N PHE A 197 -6.59 19.94 -4.38
CA PHE A 197 -5.78 19.33 -5.43
C PHE A 197 -6.64 18.38 -6.24
N TYR A 198 -6.92 18.74 -7.49
CA TYR A 198 -7.83 18.02 -8.37
C TYR A 198 -7.08 17.47 -9.58
N ASN A 199 -7.39 16.21 -9.95
CA ASN A 199 -6.88 15.56 -11.16
C ASN A 199 -5.33 15.60 -11.30
N SER A 200 -4.62 15.49 -10.18
CA SER A 200 -3.17 15.66 -10.10
C SER A 200 -2.45 14.30 -10.01
N LYS A 201 -1.32 14.14 -10.72
CA LYS A 201 -0.47 12.93 -10.63
C LYS A 201 0.90 13.27 -10.07
N SER A 202 1.43 12.43 -9.18
CA SER A 202 2.72 12.66 -8.50
C SER A 202 2.73 13.96 -7.69
N LEU A 203 1.76 14.09 -6.76
CA LEU A 203 1.60 15.27 -5.91
C LEU A 203 2.38 15.10 -4.59
N ILE A 204 3.06 16.16 -4.16
CA ILE A 204 3.68 16.27 -2.82
C ILE A 204 3.14 17.53 -2.14
N VAL A 205 2.70 17.41 -0.88
CA VAL A 205 2.30 18.53 -0.02
C VAL A 205 3.00 18.36 1.32
N LYS A 206 3.77 19.36 1.77
CA LYS A 206 4.54 19.25 3.01
C LYS A 206 4.76 20.56 3.77
N ASN A 207 5.06 20.44 5.05
CA ASN A 207 5.50 21.53 5.93
C ASN A 207 4.54 22.74 5.98
N LEU A 208 3.24 22.51 5.78
CA LEU A 208 2.24 23.55 5.55
C LEU A 208 1.23 23.60 6.70
N ARG A 209 0.85 24.82 7.12
CA ARG A 209 -0.29 25.02 8.03
C ARG A 209 -1.52 25.43 7.25
N VAL A 210 -2.66 24.79 7.53
CA VAL A 210 -3.96 25.17 6.96
C VAL A 210 -4.92 25.38 8.12
N ARG A 211 -5.60 26.53 8.18
CA ARG A 211 -6.48 26.85 9.30
C ARG A 211 -7.76 27.55 8.88
N ASN A 212 -8.76 27.41 9.75
CA ASN A 212 -10.04 28.13 9.68
C ASN A 212 -10.71 28.07 8.30
N ALA A 213 -10.64 26.93 7.62
CA ALA A 213 -11.34 26.74 6.35
C ALA A 213 -12.86 26.96 6.49
N GLN A 214 -13.45 27.52 5.44
CA GLN A 214 -14.87 27.84 5.37
C GLN A 214 -15.72 26.56 5.39
N GLN A 215 -15.22 25.50 4.76
CA GLN A 215 -15.65 24.11 4.88
C GLN A 215 -14.39 23.23 5.04
N ILE A 216 -14.17 22.26 4.13
CA ILE A 216 -13.01 21.35 4.15
C ILE A 216 -11.68 22.12 4.08
N GLN A 217 -10.68 21.68 4.85
CA GLN A 217 -9.36 22.30 4.91
C GLN A 217 -8.50 21.92 3.70
N ILE A 218 -8.23 20.62 3.52
CA ILE A 218 -7.50 20.08 2.36
C ILE A 218 -8.35 19.02 1.67
N SER A 219 -8.59 19.15 0.36
CA SER A 219 -9.24 18.11 -0.46
C SER A 219 -8.30 17.59 -1.55
N ILE A 220 -8.25 16.27 -1.71
CA ILE A 220 -7.44 15.56 -2.70
C ILE A 220 -8.38 14.68 -3.53
N GLU A 221 -8.56 15.09 -4.78
CA GLU A 221 -9.64 14.62 -5.64
C GLU A 221 -9.10 14.06 -6.95
N LYS A 222 -9.59 12.88 -7.36
CA LYS A 222 -9.29 12.25 -8.67
C LYS A 222 -7.78 12.14 -8.96
N SER A 223 -6.96 12.04 -7.93
CA SER A 223 -5.51 12.19 -8.01
C SER A 223 -4.78 10.84 -7.86
N SER A 224 -3.49 10.78 -8.20
CA SER A 224 -2.72 9.54 -8.03
C SER A 224 -1.25 9.75 -7.67
N ASN A 225 -0.69 8.82 -6.90
CA ASN A 225 0.66 8.88 -6.35
C ASN A 225 0.86 10.18 -5.53
N VAL A 226 0.13 10.28 -4.42
CA VAL A 226 0.07 11.49 -3.59
C VAL A 226 0.82 11.27 -2.28
N GLN A 227 1.58 12.26 -1.83
CA GLN A 227 2.23 12.28 -0.52
C GLN A 227 1.90 13.58 0.21
N VAL A 228 1.36 13.46 1.42
CA VAL A 228 1.12 14.57 2.35
C VAL A 228 1.91 14.28 3.62
N SER A 229 2.78 15.18 4.08
CA SER A 229 3.59 14.95 5.29
C SER A 229 3.88 16.22 6.07
N ASN A 230 3.92 16.16 7.39
CA ASN A 230 4.20 17.32 8.25
C ASN A 230 3.27 18.51 7.95
N VAL A 231 1.95 18.25 7.89
CA VAL A 231 0.95 19.34 7.80
C VAL A 231 0.27 19.53 9.16
N VAL A 232 -0.05 20.79 9.47
CA VAL A 232 -0.80 21.15 10.69
C VAL A 232 -2.11 21.78 10.27
N VAL A 233 -3.23 21.14 10.64
CA VAL A 233 -4.58 21.56 10.27
C VAL A 233 -5.37 21.94 11.51
N THR A 234 -5.92 23.15 11.55
CA THR A 234 -6.62 23.66 12.75
C THR A 234 -7.94 24.39 12.42
N ALA A 235 -9.01 24.06 13.14
CA ALA A 235 -10.23 24.86 13.25
C ALA A 235 -10.89 24.64 14.63
N PRO A 236 -11.83 25.51 15.06
CA PRO A 236 -12.59 25.32 16.28
C PRO A 236 -13.33 23.97 16.33
N ALA A 237 -13.54 23.43 17.53
CA ALA A 237 -14.22 22.14 17.70
C ALA A 237 -15.71 22.16 17.26
N ASP A 238 -16.30 23.36 17.14
CA ASP A 238 -17.69 23.59 16.75
C ASP A 238 -17.84 24.16 15.31
N SER A 239 -16.76 24.23 14.53
CA SER A 239 -16.81 24.69 13.15
C SER A 239 -17.41 23.62 12.23
N PRO A 240 -18.54 23.89 11.55
CA PRO A 240 -19.28 22.85 10.84
C PRO A 240 -18.60 22.41 9.54
N ASN A 241 -18.46 21.09 9.37
CA ASN A 241 -17.96 20.46 8.14
C ASN A 241 -16.56 20.91 7.72
N THR A 242 -15.70 21.12 8.71
CA THR A 242 -14.29 21.47 8.52
C THR A 242 -13.39 20.23 8.51
N ASP A 243 -13.66 19.29 7.59
CA ASP A 243 -12.85 18.07 7.44
C ASP A 243 -11.37 18.42 7.22
N GLY A 244 -10.46 17.72 7.89
CA GLY A 244 -9.03 18.02 7.88
C GLY A 244 -8.37 17.67 6.55
N ILE A 245 -8.30 16.38 6.22
CA ILE A 245 -7.86 15.91 4.90
C ILE A 245 -8.95 15.03 4.28
N HIS A 246 -9.57 15.53 3.23
CA HIS A 246 -10.58 14.83 2.44
C HIS A 246 -9.96 14.12 1.24
N ILE A 247 -10.19 12.81 1.11
CA ILE A 247 -9.60 11.96 0.08
C ILE A 247 -10.72 11.30 -0.72
N THR A 248 -10.87 11.68 -1.99
CA THR A 248 -11.91 11.11 -2.87
C THR A 248 -11.36 10.76 -4.25
N ASN A 249 -11.82 9.63 -4.81
CA ASN A 249 -11.41 9.14 -6.13
C ASN A 249 -9.88 9.03 -6.34
N THR A 250 -9.10 8.83 -5.26
CA THR A 250 -7.64 8.99 -5.27
C THR A 250 -6.91 7.67 -5.05
N GLN A 251 -5.83 7.42 -5.81
CA GLN A 251 -5.10 6.15 -5.82
C GLN A 251 -3.64 6.29 -5.39
N ASN A 252 -3.16 5.37 -4.54
CA ASN A 252 -1.79 5.37 -4.00
C ASN A 252 -1.47 6.70 -3.29
N ILE A 253 -2.12 6.95 -2.16
CA ILE A 253 -1.89 8.13 -1.32
C ILE A 253 -1.25 7.72 0.00
N ARG A 254 -0.24 8.50 0.44
CA ARG A 254 0.28 8.46 1.82
C ARG A 254 0.04 9.80 2.50
N VAL A 255 -0.48 9.77 3.71
CA VAL A 255 -0.53 10.89 4.64
C VAL A 255 0.30 10.51 5.87
N SER A 256 1.26 11.33 6.28
CA SER A 256 2.10 11.02 7.45
C SER A 256 2.42 12.23 8.34
N ASP A 257 2.84 11.96 9.58
CA ASP A 257 3.52 12.92 10.47
C ASP A 257 2.75 14.24 10.69
N SER A 258 1.42 14.19 10.76
CA SER A 258 0.56 15.39 10.70
C SER A 258 -0.33 15.54 11.92
N ILE A 259 -0.66 16.80 12.26
CA ILE A 259 -1.48 17.17 13.43
C ILE A 259 -2.74 17.85 12.92
N ILE A 260 -3.91 17.35 13.29
CA ILE A 260 -5.21 17.78 12.75
C ILE A 260 -6.23 17.90 13.88
N GLY A 261 -6.73 19.11 14.13
CA GLY A 261 -7.84 19.36 15.06
C GLY A 261 -8.88 20.26 14.41
N THR A 262 -10.12 19.78 14.29
CA THR A 262 -11.21 20.49 13.59
C THR A 262 -12.58 20.18 14.19
N GLY A 263 -13.66 20.77 13.66
CA GLY A 263 -15.04 20.44 14.03
C GLY A 263 -15.71 19.33 13.20
N ASP A 264 -14.97 18.59 12.37
CA ASP A 264 -15.51 17.42 11.63
C ASP A 264 -14.43 16.31 11.48
N ASP A 265 -14.50 15.45 10.47
CA ASP A 265 -13.56 14.34 10.28
C ASP A 265 -12.09 14.81 10.15
N CYS A 266 -11.21 14.23 10.97
CA CYS A 266 -9.75 14.47 10.91
C CYS A 266 -9.20 14.07 9.53
N ILE A 267 -9.57 12.87 9.08
CA ILE A 267 -9.34 12.38 7.72
C ILE A 267 -10.61 11.66 7.27
N SER A 268 -11.14 12.02 6.11
CA SER A 268 -12.33 11.41 5.50
C SER A 268 -11.95 10.73 4.17
N ILE A 269 -12.20 9.42 4.06
CA ILE A 269 -11.85 8.61 2.88
C ILE A 269 -13.11 8.19 2.14
N GLU A 270 -13.36 8.80 0.99
CA GLU A 270 -14.55 8.62 0.18
C GLU A 270 -14.36 7.67 -1.01
N SER A 271 -15.47 7.40 -1.68
CA SER A 271 -15.57 6.51 -2.85
C SER A 271 -14.53 6.79 -3.94
N GLY A 272 -14.15 5.71 -4.64
CA GLY A 272 -13.11 5.68 -5.67
C GLY A 272 -11.69 5.60 -5.12
N SER A 273 -11.49 5.72 -3.81
CA SER A 273 -10.15 5.77 -3.19
C SER A 273 -9.55 4.38 -2.98
N GLN A 274 -8.28 4.19 -3.36
CA GLN A 274 -7.58 2.90 -3.29
C GLN A 274 -6.10 3.04 -2.88
N ASN A 275 -5.58 2.06 -2.13
CA ASN A 275 -4.22 2.08 -1.59
C ASN A 275 -3.93 3.37 -0.79
N VAL A 276 -4.70 3.55 0.29
CA VAL A 276 -4.61 4.71 1.20
C VAL A 276 -3.75 4.31 2.40
N GLN A 277 -2.65 5.00 2.63
CA GLN A 277 -1.77 4.83 3.78
C GLN A 277 -1.82 6.08 4.65
N ILE A 278 -2.09 5.91 5.93
CA ILE A 278 -2.16 6.97 6.94
C ILE A 278 -1.24 6.55 8.08
N ASN A 279 -0.21 7.34 8.35
CA ASN A 279 0.86 6.99 9.27
C ASN A 279 1.05 8.09 10.32
N ASP A 280 1.15 7.75 11.59
CA ASP A 280 1.66 8.64 12.65
C ASP A 280 0.94 10.01 12.72
N ILE A 281 -0.40 9.98 12.65
CA ILE A 281 -1.28 11.15 12.70
C ILE A 281 -1.77 11.42 14.12
N THR A 282 -1.78 12.69 14.53
CA THR A 282 -2.48 13.14 15.74
C THR A 282 -3.79 13.84 15.36
N CYS A 283 -4.93 13.28 15.78
CA CYS A 283 -6.26 13.85 15.58
C CYS A 283 -6.84 14.36 16.92
N GLY A 284 -7.47 15.53 16.92
CA GLY A 284 -8.21 16.03 18.09
C GLY A 284 -8.21 17.54 18.21
N PRO A 285 -9.36 18.21 18.44
CA PRO A 285 -10.73 17.66 18.45
C PRO A 285 -11.23 17.25 17.06
N GLY A 286 -12.47 16.77 16.96
CA GLY A 286 -13.17 16.46 15.71
C GLY A 286 -13.86 15.10 15.70
N HIS A 287 -14.32 14.63 14.54
CA HIS A 287 -15.05 13.37 14.38
C HIS A 287 -14.15 12.12 14.22
N GLY A 288 -12.82 12.25 14.24
CA GLY A 288 -11.87 11.13 14.11
C GLY A 288 -11.54 10.75 12.67
N ILE A 289 -11.09 9.52 12.43
CA ILE A 289 -10.72 9.04 11.09
C ILE A 289 -11.87 8.20 10.51
N SER A 290 -12.44 8.67 9.40
CA SER A 290 -13.64 8.11 8.80
C SER A 290 -13.42 7.57 7.39
N ILE A 291 -14.04 6.43 7.10
CA ILE A 291 -14.26 5.92 5.75
C ILE A 291 -15.75 6.11 5.41
N GLY A 292 -16.02 6.76 4.28
CA GLY A 292 -17.34 7.22 3.90
C GLY A 292 -17.61 8.67 4.30
N SER A 293 -18.82 9.17 4.02
CA SER A 293 -20.07 8.40 3.89
C SER A 293 -20.30 7.77 2.52
N LEU A 294 -20.26 6.43 2.47
CA LEU A 294 -20.34 5.66 1.23
C LEU A 294 -21.78 5.31 0.84
N GLY A 295 -22.12 5.47 -0.45
CA GLY A 295 -23.38 4.97 -1.03
C GLY A 295 -24.59 5.90 -0.86
N ASP A 296 -24.31 7.19 -0.69
CA ASP A 296 -25.29 8.29 -0.68
C ASP A 296 -26.23 8.27 -1.88
N ASP A 297 -27.50 8.66 -1.70
CA ASP A 297 -28.52 8.67 -2.76
C ASP A 297 -28.55 7.39 -3.64
N ASN A 298 -28.41 6.24 -2.97
CA ASN A 298 -28.36 4.90 -3.56
C ASN A 298 -27.18 4.67 -4.53
N SER A 299 -26.12 5.48 -4.41
CA SER A 299 -24.94 5.44 -5.26
C SER A 299 -24.11 4.16 -5.06
N LYS A 300 -23.20 3.93 -6.01
CA LYS A 300 -22.26 2.80 -5.95
C LYS A 300 -20.91 3.28 -5.45
N ALA A 301 -20.51 2.80 -4.27
CA ALA A 301 -19.30 3.23 -3.60
C ALA A 301 -18.22 2.14 -3.53
N PHE A 302 -16.96 2.54 -3.71
CA PHE A 302 -15.82 1.64 -3.66
C PHE A 302 -14.65 2.26 -2.90
N VAL A 303 -14.22 1.60 -1.82
CA VAL A 303 -12.98 1.93 -1.10
C VAL A 303 -12.20 0.64 -0.84
N SER A 304 -10.90 0.62 -1.12
CA SER A 304 -10.11 -0.57 -0.79
C SER A 304 -8.62 -0.35 -0.52
N GLY A 305 -8.05 -1.22 0.33
CA GLY A 305 -6.62 -1.15 0.66
C GLY A 305 -6.30 0.08 1.50
N VAL A 306 -7.05 0.28 2.59
CA VAL A 306 -6.80 1.37 3.56
C VAL A 306 -5.96 0.82 4.70
N THR A 307 -4.93 1.54 5.12
CA THR A 307 -4.15 1.23 6.32
C THR A 307 -3.90 2.51 7.12
N VAL A 308 -4.41 2.55 8.34
CA VAL A 308 -4.11 3.55 9.37
C VAL A 308 -3.17 2.88 10.37
N ASP A 309 -2.00 3.47 10.60
CA ASP A 309 -0.95 2.94 11.48
C ASP A 309 -0.37 4.07 12.35
N GLY A 310 -0.24 3.86 13.67
CA GLY A 310 0.40 4.84 14.57
C GLY A 310 -0.44 6.06 14.96
N ALA A 311 -1.75 6.05 14.70
CA ALA A 311 -2.60 7.20 14.99
C ALA A 311 -2.83 7.44 16.49
N LYS A 312 -2.89 8.71 16.90
CA LYS A 312 -3.30 9.17 18.24
C LYS A 312 -4.54 10.02 18.12
N LEU A 313 -5.58 9.72 18.87
CA LEU A 313 -6.83 10.48 18.86
C LEU A 313 -7.17 10.94 20.28
N SER A 314 -7.35 12.25 20.48
CA SER A 314 -7.70 12.82 21.79
C SER A 314 -8.93 13.73 21.69
N GLY A 315 -9.90 13.53 22.57
CA GLY A 315 -11.10 14.39 22.65
C GLY A 315 -11.98 14.38 21.38
N THR A 316 -11.92 13.33 20.56
CA THR A 316 -12.74 13.21 19.34
C THR A 316 -14.09 12.54 19.59
N ASP A 317 -15.11 12.90 18.81
CA ASP A 317 -16.45 12.28 18.86
C ASP A 317 -16.41 10.78 18.47
N ASN A 318 -15.50 10.40 17.56
CA ASN A 318 -15.26 9.02 17.19
C ASN A 318 -13.76 8.75 17.07
N GLY A 319 -13.35 7.48 17.19
CA GLY A 319 -11.98 7.07 16.95
C GLY A 319 -11.76 6.72 15.48
N VAL A 320 -12.01 5.46 15.14
CA VAL A 320 -12.02 4.96 13.75
C VAL A 320 -13.43 4.55 13.33
N ARG A 321 -13.91 5.11 12.22
CA ARG A 321 -15.31 5.04 11.79
C ARG A 321 -15.43 4.57 10.35
N ILE A 322 -16.40 3.70 10.07
CA ILE A 322 -16.87 3.39 8.72
C ILE A 322 -18.36 3.74 8.66
N LYS A 323 -18.76 4.67 7.79
CA LYS A 323 -20.14 5.15 7.61
C LYS A 323 -20.63 4.84 6.20
N THR A 324 -21.75 4.10 6.05
CA THR A 324 -22.36 3.79 4.74
C THR A 324 -23.88 3.94 4.80
N TYR A 325 -24.47 4.56 3.79
CA TYR A 325 -25.93 4.71 3.71
C TYR A 325 -26.62 3.39 3.37
N GLN A 326 -27.84 3.23 3.89
CA GLN A 326 -28.79 2.26 3.34
C GLN A 326 -29.23 2.69 1.92
N GLY A 327 -29.53 1.72 1.08
CA GLY A 327 -29.85 1.92 -0.34
C GLY A 327 -28.62 1.87 -1.24
N GLY A 328 -27.46 2.32 -0.73
CA GLY A 328 -26.18 2.28 -1.43
C GLY A 328 -25.70 0.88 -1.81
N SER A 329 -24.73 0.80 -2.73
CA SER A 329 -24.18 -0.46 -3.24
C SER A 329 -22.66 -0.40 -3.43
N GLY A 330 -22.02 -1.55 -3.68
CA GLY A 330 -20.57 -1.62 -3.90
C GLY A 330 -19.81 -2.28 -2.75
N THR A 331 -18.61 -1.79 -2.39
CA THR A 331 -17.75 -2.46 -1.40
C THR A 331 -16.74 -1.52 -0.72
N ALA A 332 -16.66 -1.61 0.61
CA ALA A 332 -15.54 -1.09 1.41
C ALA A 332 -14.72 -2.29 1.92
N SER A 333 -13.43 -2.41 1.56
CA SER A 333 -12.71 -3.66 1.87
C SER A 333 -11.19 -3.61 2.00
N ASN A 334 -10.65 -4.58 2.75
CA ASN A 334 -9.21 -4.69 3.05
C ASN A 334 -8.73 -3.42 3.76
N ILE A 335 -9.31 -3.20 4.94
CA ILE A 335 -9.11 -2.01 5.77
C ILE A 335 -8.38 -2.47 7.03
N ILE A 336 -7.33 -1.77 7.40
CA ILE A 336 -6.53 -2.05 8.60
C ILE A 336 -6.43 -0.76 9.42
N PHE A 337 -6.88 -0.83 10.66
CA PHE A 337 -6.63 0.17 11.70
C PHE A 337 -5.70 -0.47 12.72
N GLN A 338 -4.47 0.02 12.86
CA GLN A 338 -3.52 -0.57 13.79
C GLN A 338 -2.64 0.41 14.55
N ASN A 339 -2.15 -0.03 15.72
CA ASN A 339 -1.26 0.74 16.60
C ASN A 339 -1.87 2.11 16.97
N ILE A 340 -3.14 2.13 17.34
CA ILE A 340 -3.90 3.36 17.59
C ILE A 340 -4.05 3.60 19.10
N GLN A 341 -3.74 4.81 19.53
CA GLN A 341 -3.97 5.27 20.91
C GLN A 341 -5.15 6.24 20.95
N MET A 342 -6.04 6.07 21.92
CA MET A 342 -7.24 6.88 22.07
C MET A 342 -7.35 7.43 23.49
N ASP A 343 -7.59 8.72 23.61
CA ASP A 343 -7.76 9.40 24.89
C ASP A 343 -9.04 10.24 24.88
N ASN A 344 -9.92 9.99 25.86
CA ASN A 344 -11.20 10.68 25.98
C ASN A 344 -12.03 10.70 24.67
N VAL A 345 -11.99 9.60 23.91
CA VAL A 345 -12.69 9.50 22.61
C VAL A 345 -14.11 8.99 22.85
N LYS A 346 -15.12 9.74 22.40
CA LYS A 346 -16.53 9.45 22.74
C LYS A 346 -17.03 8.13 22.16
N ASN A 347 -16.75 7.82 20.90
CA ASN A 347 -17.10 6.54 20.27
C ASN A 347 -15.88 5.89 19.58
N PRO A 348 -15.02 5.16 20.30
CA PRO A 348 -13.71 4.69 19.82
C PRO A 348 -13.71 3.88 18.51
N ILE A 349 -14.60 2.90 18.33
CA ILE A 349 -14.64 2.08 17.11
C ILE A 349 -16.08 1.96 16.60
N ILE A 350 -16.33 2.36 15.35
CA ILE A 350 -17.66 2.30 14.72
C ILE A 350 -17.61 1.68 13.32
N ILE A 351 -18.54 0.78 13.05
CA ILE A 351 -19.06 0.52 11.70
C ILE A 351 -20.57 0.78 11.74
N ASP A 352 -21.04 1.68 10.90
CA ASP A 352 -22.46 2.02 10.78
C ASP A 352 -22.89 1.93 9.31
N GLN A 353 -23.66 0.89 8.99
CA GLN A 353 -24.31 0.70 7.69
C GLN A 353 -25.76 1.22 7.67
N ASP A 354 -26.20 1.90 8.73
CA ASP A 354 -27.49 2.59 8.84
C ASP A 354 -27.32 4.12 8.86
N TYR A 355 -26.23 4.60 8.26
CA TYR A 355 -25.86 6.01 8.33
C TYR A 355 -26.92 6.88 7.66
N CYS A 356 -27.35 7.93 8.36
CA CYS A 356 -28.41 8.84 7.95
C CYS A 356 -28.12 10.25 8.48
N ASP A 357 -28.07 11.25 7.59
CA ASP A 357 -27.89 12.66 7.95
C ASP A 357 -29.19 13.50 7.79
N ARG A 358 -30.29 12.85 7.38
CA ARG A 358 -31.61 13.43 7.11
C ARG A 358 -32.52 13.28 8.32
N SER A 359 -33.54 14.15 8.44
CA SER A 359 -34.52 14.10 9.53
C SER A 359 -35.43 12.87 9.49
N LYS A 360 -35.54 12.20 8.33
CA LYS A 360 -36.20 10.91 8.14
C LYS A 360 -35.39 10.10 7.12
N CYS A 361 -35.00 8.88 7.46
CA CYS A 361 -34.49 7.91 6.51
C CYS A 361 -35.44 6.71 6.46
N THR A 362 -35.85 6.33 5.24
CA THR A 362 -36.65 5.13 5.00
C THR A 362 -35.72 3.92 5.06
N SER A 363 -36.13 2.84 5.72
CA SER A 363 -35.31 1.63 5.75
C SER A 363 -35.19 1.01 4.35
N GLN A 364 -33.96 0.83 3.85
CA GLN A 364 -33.69 0.26 2.53
C GLN A 364 -32.91 -1.07 2.63
N GLN A 365 -33.15 -1.96 1.66
CA GLN A 365 -32.64 -3.34 1.72
C GLN A 365 -31.19 -3.50 1.26
N SER A 366 -30.65 -2.58 0.46
CA SER A 366 -29.25 -2.57 0.01
C SER A 366 -28.34 -1.79 0.95
N ALA A 367 -27.05 -2.13 0.97
CA ALA A 367 -26.00 -1.32 1.59
C ALA A 367 -24.65 -1.60 0.90
N VAL A 368 -23.67 -0.74 1.13
CA VAL A 368 -22.28 -0.96 0.69
C VAL A 368 -21.69 -2.14 1.48
N GLN A 369 -21.19 -3.18 0.80
CA GLN A 369 -20.65 -4.35 1.49
C GLN A 369 -19.33 -4.02 2.20
N VAL A 370 -19.34 -3.98 3.53
CA VAL A 370 -18.13 -3.88 4.36
C VAL A 370 -17.52 -5.27 4.55
N LYS A 371 -16.23 -5.46 4.23
CA LYS A 371 -15.55 -6.75 4.44
C LYS A 371 -14.03 -6.67 4.65
N ASN A 372 -13.44 -7.64 5.34
CA ASN A 372 -12.00 -7.70 5.65
C ASN A 372 -11.51 -6.43 6.36
N VAL A 373 -12.05 -6.16 7.55
CA VAL A 373 -11.64 -5.03 8.39
C VAL A 373 -10.87 -5.57 9.60
N VAL A 374 -9.67 -5.06 9.84
CA VAL A 374 -8.82 -5.48 10.96
C VAL A 374 -8.56 -4.30 11.88
N TYR A 375 -8.91 -4.47 13.15
CA TYR A 375 -8.55 -3.57 14.25
C TYR A 375 -7.47 -4.28 15.08
N ARG A 376 -6.24 -3.74 15.11
CA ARG A 376 -5.10 -4.37 15.79
C ARG A 376 -4.36 -3.42 16.73
N ASN A 377 -4.05 -3.86 17.95
CA ASN A 377 -3.24 -3.09 18.87
C ASN A 377 -3.80 -1.66 19.05
N ILE A 378 -5.08 -1.59 19.41
CA ILE A 378 -5.80 -0.34 19.67
C ILE A 378 -6.05 -0.25 21.17
N SER A 379 -5.65 0.84 21.82
CA SER A 379 -5.82 0.99 23.26
C SER A 379 -6.20 2.41 23.66
N GLY A 380 -7.04 2.57 24.68
CA GLY A 380 -7.47 3.90 25.08
C GLY A 380 -8.63 3.96 26.07
N THR A 381 -9.29 5.12 26.12
CA THR A 381 -10.49 5.39 26.94
C THR A 381 -11.67 5.82 26.07
N SER A 382 -12.86 5.32 26.41
CA SER A 382 -14.15 5.79 25.88
C SER A 382 -14.72 6.90 26.76
N ALA A 383 -15.14 8.02 26.16
CA ALA A 383 -15.86 9.09 26.85
C ALA A 383 -17.39 8.92 26.84
N SER A 384 -17.92 7.82 26.30
CA SER A 384 -19.34 7.46 26.35
C SER A 384 -19.58 6.02 26.79
N ASP A 385 -20.86 5.63 26.88
CA ASP A 385 -21.29 4.25 27.10
C ASP A 385 -21.05 3.32 25.89
N LYS A 386 -20.53 3.82 24.77
CA LYS A 386 -20.25 3.07 23.53
C LYS A 386 -18.76 3.04 23.20
N ALA A 387 -18.11 1.91 23.49
CA ALA A 387 -16.71 1.67 23.14
C ALA A 387 -16.55 1.16 21.71
N ILE A 388 -17.33 0.15 21.33
CA ILE A 388 -17.29 -0.51 20.02
C ILE A 388 -18.73 -0.68 19.53
N THR A 389 -19.05 -0.22 18.33
CA THR A 389 -20.38 -0.38 17.72
C THR A 389 -20.24 -0.90 16.31
N PHE A 390 -20.73 -2.11 16.05
CA PHE A 390 -20.88 -2.65 14.71
C PHE A 390 -22.37 -2.78 14.37
N ASN A 391 -22.93 -1.75 13.75
CA ASN A 391 -24.30 -1.72 13.24
C ASN A 391 -24.30 -2.06 11.75
N CYS A 392 -24.42 -3.34 11.42
CA CYS A 392 -24.34 -3.82 10.04
C CYS A 392 -25.71 -4.20 9.47
N SER A 393 -25.85 -4.14 8.15
CA SER A 393 -27.09 -4.47 7.44
C SER A 393 -27.40 -5.96 7.55
N LYS A 394 -28.67 -6.33 7.75
CA LYS A 394 -29.12 -7.73 7.76
C LYS A 394 -28.88 -8.43 6.41
N ASN A 395 -29.02 -7.70 5.31
CA ASN A 395 -28.89 -8.23 3.96
C ASN A 395 -27.45 -8.16 3.44
N TYR A 396 -26.65 -7.22 3.94
CA TYR A 396 -25.24 -7.02 3.59
C TYR A 396 -24.36 -7.03 4.85
N PRO A 397 -24.35 -8.14 5.62
CA PRO A 397 -23.69 -8.23 6.91
C PRO A 397 -22.18 -8.01 6.78
N CYS A 398 -21.57 -7.44 7.81
CA CYS A 398 -20.14 -7.18 7.84
C CYS A 398 -19.33 -8.49 7.91
N GLN A 399 -18.42 -8.70 6.96
CA GLN A 399 -17.72 -9.97 6.77
C GLN A 399 -16.24 -9.87 7.15
N GLY A 400 -15.72 -10.84 7.91
CA GLY A 400 -14.29 -10.91 8.20
C GLY A 400 -13.78 -9.71 9.00
N ILE A 401 -14.54 -9.29 10.03
CA ILE A 401 -14.11 -8.29 11.00
C ILE A 401 -13.19 -8.99 12.01
N VAL A 402 -12.02 -8.40 12.30
CA VAL A 402 -11.05 -8.98 13.23
C VAL A 402 -10.67 -7.96 14.29
N LEU A 403 -10.78 -8.34 15.56
CA LEU A 403 -10.20 -7.64 16.70
C LEU A 403 -8.94 -8.41 17.13
N ASP A 404 -7.81 -7.71 17.27
CA ASP A 404 -6.50 -8.31 17.54
C ASP A 404 -5.73 -7.43 18.54
N LYS A 405 -5.96 -7.66 19.85
CA LYS A 405 -5.51 -6.79 20.95
C LYS A 405 -6.15 -5.39 20.89
N VAL A 406 -7.46 -5.34 21.11
CA VAL A 406 -8.20 -4.09 21.30
C VAL A 406 -8.54 -3.96 22.78
N ASN A 407 -8.15 -2.85 23.42
CA ASN A 407 -8.30 -2.61 24.86
C ASN A 407 -8.76 -1.16 25.12
N ILE A 408 -10.07 -0.94 25.01
CA ILE A 408 -10.71 0.33 25.34
C ILE A 408 -11.28 0.23 26.76
N LYS A 409 -10.88 1.16 27.64
CA LYS A 409 -11.43 1.31 28.98
C LYS A 409 -12.69 2.17 28.95
N GLY A 410 -13.75 1.75 29.63
CA GLY A 410 -15.04 2.42 29.61
C GLY A 410 -15.86 2.11 28.35
N GLY A 411 -17.16 2.35 28.42
CA GLY A 411 -18.11 2.01 27.35
C GLY A 411 -18.41 0.52 27.19
N ARG A 412 -19.34 0.19 26.29
CA ARG A 412 -19.81 -1.16 25.95
C ARG A 412 -19.52 -1.50 24.49
N ALA A 413 -19.42 -2.79 24.19
CA ALA A 413 -19.36 -3.29 22.83
C ALA A 413 -20.76 -3.75 22.37
N THR A 414 -21.17 -3.36 21.16
CA THR A 414 -22.42 -3.81 20.51
C THR A 414 -22.13 -4.30 19.09
N CYS A 415 -22.84 -5.34 18.66
CA CYS A 415 -22.57 -6.04 17.40
C CYS A 415 -23.84 -6.63 16.80
N THR A 416 -24.24 -6.11 15.64
CA THR A 416 -25.47 -6.45 14.92
C THR A 416 -25.11 -6.81 13.48
N ASN A 417 -25.49 -8.01 13.01
CA ASN A 417 -25.20 -8.52 11.66
C ASN A 417 -23.72 -8.45 11.22
N ALA A 418 -22.78 -8.65 12.15
CA ALA A 418 -21.35 -8.74 11.84
C ALA A 418 -20.77 -10.09 12.30
N ASN A 419 -19.88 -10.66 11.50
CA ASN A 419 -19.05 -11.80 11.91
C ASN A 419 -17.68 -11.28 12.37
N VAL A 420 -17.47 -11.29 13.68
CA VAL A 420 -16.29 -10.73 14.36
C VAL A 420 -15.45 -11.87 14.94
N VAL A 421 -14.15 -11.87 14.63
CA VAL A 421 -13.16 -12.77 15.23
C VAL A 421 -12.29 -11.97 16.18
N ASP A 422 -12.49 -12.15 17.48
CA ASP A 422 -11.58 -11.61 18.50
C ASP A 422 -10.40 -12.57 18.76
N LYS A 423 -9.22 -11.99 18.98
CA LYS A 423 -7.95 -12.66 19.26
C LYS A 423 -7.24 -12.07 20.49
N GLY A 424 -7.87 -11.13 21.20
CA GLY A 424 -7.41 -10.61 22.47
C GLY A 424 -7.68 -11.60 23.61
N ALA A 425 -6.62 -12.06 24.28
CA ALA A 425 -6.76 -12.74 25.56
C ALA A 425 -7.03 -11.70 26.67
N GLY A 426 -8.30 -11.34 26.87
CA GLY A 426 -8.71 -10.38 27.88
C GLY A 426 -10.17 -9.91 27.72
N PHE A 427 -11.11 -10.66 28.31
CA PHE A 427 -12.50 -10.26 28.57
C PHE A 427 -13.22 -9.38 27.52
N LEU A 428 -13.55 -9.96 26.36
CA LEU A 428 -14.66 -9.49 25.53
C LEU A 428 -15.45 -10.68 24.97
N PHE A 429 -16.42 -11.19 25.74
CA PHE A 429 -17.32 -12.25 25.26
C PHE A 429 -18.32 -11.70 24.25
N LEU A 430 -17.94 -11.69 22.98
CA LEU A 430 -18.86 -11.49 21.85
C LEU A 430 -19.61 -12.81 21.53
N THR A 431 -20.52 -13.22 22.42
CA THR A 431 -21.47 -14.30 22.12
C THR A 431 -22.74 -13.75 21.46
N GLN A 432 -23.12 -14.29 20.31
CA GLN A 432 -24.39 -13.98 19.65
C GLN A 432 -25.58 -14.41 20.54
N ARG A 433 -26.25 -13.44 21.18
CA ARG A 433 -27.70 -13.40 21.45
C ARG A 433 -28.07 -12.08 22.16
N ASN A 434 -29.28 -11.60 21.94
CA ASN A 434 -29.84 -10.47 22.66
C ASN A 434 -29.86 -10.76 24.17
N THR A 435 -29.10 -10.00 24.97
CA THR A 435 -29.47 -9.49 26.32
C THR A 435 -28.31 -8.71 26.92
N SER A 436 -28.63 -7.60 27.59
CA SER A 436 -27.69 -6.73 28.30
C SER A 436 -27.65 -7.06 29.79
N LYS A 437 -26.51 -7.52 30.33
CA LYS A 437 -26.26 -7.59 31.78
C LYS A 437 -24.79 -7.27 32.15
N PRO A 438 -24.52 -6.70 33.34
CA PRO A 438 -23.19 -6.30 33.80
C PRO A 438 -22.39 -7.46 34.41
N ILE A 439 -21.08 -7.25 34.63
CA ILE A 439 -20.13 -8.27 35.12
C ILE A 439 -19.73 -7.97 36.57
N GLN A 440 -19.87 -8.96 37.47
CA GLN A 440 -19.10 -9.04 38.72
C GLN A 440 -18.86 -10.50 39.13
N GLN A 441 -17.68 -10.75 39.72
CA GLN A 441 -17.22 -11.92 40.48
C GLN A 441 -17.42 -13.35 39.93
N LEU A 442 -16.30 -14.07 39.75
CA LEU A 442 -15.92 -15.19 40.62
C LEU A 442 -14.47 -15.64 40.39
N LEU A 443 -13.77 -15.97 41.48
CA LEU A 443 -12.43 -16.56 41.52
C LEU A 443 -12.50 -18.04 41.96
N ASN A 444 -11.41 -18.78 41.73
CA ASN A 444 -11.18 -20.20 42.10
C ASN A 444 -12.00 -21.20 41.25
N SER A 445 -11.42 -22.20 40.59
CA SER A 445 -10.43 -23.16 41.10
C SER A 445 -9.76 -23.90 39.93
N SER A 446 -8.47 -24.22 40.04
CA SER A 446 -7.80 -25.20 39.18
C SER A 446 -6.74 -25.98 39.97
N LYS A 447 -6.85 -27.31 39.96
CA LYS A 447 -5.87 -28.22 40.58
C LYS A 447 -5.91 -29.59 39.88
N MET A 448 -4.72 -30.13 39.64
CA MET A 448 -4.42 -31.52 39.22
C MET A 448 -4.85 -31.92 37.78
N ALA A 449 -4.13 -32.80 37.06
CA ALA A 449 -2.94 -33.59 37.40
C ALA A 449 -1.95 -33.74 36.23
N GLU A 450 -0.68 -34.00 36.54
CA GLU A 450 0.34 -34.55 35.61
C GLU A 450 0.59 -36.04 35.89
N ARG A 451 1.01 -36.78 34.84
CA ARG A 451 1.87 -38.00 34.76
C ARG A 451 1.84 -38.44 33.27
N GLY A 452 2.93 -38.71 32.55
CA GLY A 452 4.07 -39.62 32.81
C GLY A 452 3.78 -40.97 32.11
N GLY A 453 4.62 -41.61 31.29
CA GLY A 453 6.03 -41.37 30.87
C GLY A 453 6.43 -42.19 29.62
N GLU A 454 7.72 -42.56 29.47
CA GLU A 454 8.38 -43.00 28.22
C GLU A 454 8.65 -44.53 28.06
N ARG A 455 9.23 -44.90 26.89
CA ARG A 455 9.87 -46.18 26.43
C ARG A 455 8.94 -47.19 25.71
N GLY A 456 9.37 -48.00 24.72
CA GLY A 456 10.61 -47.98 23.90
C GLY A 456 10.98 -49.34 23.24
N VAL A 457 11.39 -49.32 21.96
CA VAL A 457 12.31 -50.28 21.26
C VAL A 457 11.77 -51.62 20.67
N GLU A 458 12.45 -52.06 19.58
CA GLU A 458 12.51 -53.36 18.87
C GLU A 458 11.39 -53.80 17.89
N ARG A 459 11.61 -54.74 16.93
CA ARG A 459 12.52 -54.89 15.75
C ARG A 459 12.15 -56.25 15.09
N GLY A 460 12.18 -56.35 13.75
CA GLY A 460 12.27 -57.65 13.02
C GLY A 460 11.01 -58.17 12.32
N GLY A 461 11.19 -59.00 11.28
CA GLY A 461 10.12 -59.80 10.64
C GLY A 461 9.98 -59.64 9.11
N GLU A 462 10.53 -60.60 8.36
CA GLU A 462 10.70 -60.61 6.90
C GLU A 462 9.59 -61.40 6.15
N ARG A 463 9.60 -61.30 4.80
CA ARG A 463 9.03 -62.23 3.77
C ARG A 463 7.54 -62.15 3.36
N GLY A 464 7.32 -62.32 2.04
CA GLY A 464 6.00 -62.55 1.45
C GLY A 464 5.79 -61.97 0.04
N GLY A 465 6.62 -62.32 -0.95
CA GLY A 465 6.41 -61.92 -2.35
C GLY A 465 5.62 -62.95 -3.17
N HIS A 466 4.84 -62.50 -4.13
CA HIS A 466 4.32 -63.31 -5.25
C HIS A 466 4.33 -62.48 -6.53
N GLY A 467 5.02 -62.96 -7.56
CA GLY A 467 5.03 -62.35 -8.89
C GLY A 467 4.18 -63.16 -9.88
N ARG A 468 3.79 -62.51 -10.99
CA ARG A 468 3.51 -63.19 -12.26
C ARG A 468 4.08 -62.35 -13.39
N GLY A 469 4.87 -63.00 -14.24
CA GLY A 469 5.37 -62.43 -15.48
C GLY A 469 5.24 -63.45 -16.60
N PHE A 470 4.89 -62.96 -17.78
CA PHE A 470 5.11 -63.52 -19.11
C PHE A 470 5.32 -62.25 -19.98
N GLY A 471 6.38 -62.06 -20.76
CA GLY A 471 7.00 -63.02 -21.70
C GLY A 471 6.17 -62.99 -22.99
N GLY A 472 6.69 -62.65 -24.18
CA GLY A 472 8.03 -62.27 -24.61
C GLY A 472 8.09 -62.48 -26.15
N GLY A 473 8.88 -61.71 -26.90
CA GLY A 473 8.93 -61.90 -28.36
C GLY A 473 9.77 -60.86 -29.10
N ARG A 474 10.92 -61.28 -29.62
CA ARG A 474 11.79 -60.49 -30.53
C ARG A 474 11.30 -60.63 -31.98
N GLY A 475 11.54 -59.59 -32.78
CA GLY A 475 11.43 -59.63 -34.24
C GLY A 475 12.37 -58.61 -34.87
N ASP A 476 13.52 -59.08 -35.35
CA ASP A 476 14.50 -58.28 -36.10
C ASP A 476 14.08 -58.17 -37.58
N ARG A 477 14.26 -56.98 -38.20
CA ARG A 477 14.60 -56.78 -39.63
C ARG A 477 14.41 -55.33 -40.11
N GLY A 478 15.33 -54.90 -40.97
CA GLY A 478 15.02 -54.01 -42.09
C GLY A 478 15.23 -52.51 -41.88
N GLY A 479 16.43 -52.02 -42.18
CA GLY A 479 16.68 -50.58 -42.27
C GLY A 479 16.17 -49.96 -43.58
N ARG A 480 15.74 -48.69 -43.51
CA ARG A 480 15.74 -47.74 -44.63
C ARG A 480 16.11 -46.36 -44.09
N GLY A 481 17.26 -45.84 -44.51
CA GLY A 481 17.74 -44.54 -44.08
C GLY A 481 16.99 -43.38 -44.77
N ARG A 482 16.91 -42.24 -44.08
CA ARG A 482 16.72 -40.92 -44.73
C ARG A 482 17.12 -39.77 -43.81
N GLY A 483 17.90 -38.84 -44.34
CA GLY A 483 17.98 -37.45 -43.85
C GLY A 483 18.85 -37.22 -42.62
N GLY A 484 20.15 -37.04 -42.83
CA GLY A 484 21.00 -36.43 -41.82
C GLY A 484 20.56 -34.99 -41.52
N ARG A 485 20.50 -34.62 -40.23
CA ARG A 485 20.65 -33.24 -39.78
C ARG A 485 21.79 -33.20 -38.79
N GLY A 486 22.84 -32.45 -39.15
CA GLY A 486 24.13 -32.54 -38.49
C GLY A 486 24.07 -32.28 -36.99
N ARG A 487 24.96 -32.96 -36.27
CA ARG A 487 25.42 -32.51 -34.94
C ARG A 487 25.93 -31.09 -35.10
N ARG A 488 25.10 -30.09 -34.76
CA ARG A 488 25.59 -28.72 -34.57
C ARG A 488 26.44 -28.79 -33.31
N GLY A 489 27.76 -28.67 -33.48
CA GLY A 489 28.73 -28.82 -32.41
C GLY A 489 28.35 -27.94 -31.21
N GLY A 490 28.66 -28.42 -30.00
CA GLY A 490 28.50 -27.62 -28.81
C GLY A 490 29.34 -26.37 -28.97
N ARG A 491 28.69 -25.20 -29.10
CA ARG A 491 29.37 -23.92 -29.05
C ARG A 491 30.00 -23.84 -27.66
N THR A 492 31.34 -23.89 -27.63
CA THR A 492 32.13 -23.50 -26.47
C THR A 492 31.59 -22.15 -25.99
N SER A 493 31.22 -22.07 -24.73
CA SER A 493 30.74 -20.83 -24.13
C SER A 493 31.94 -19.91 -23.95
N GLU A 494 32.28 -19.18 -25.02
CA GLU A 494 32.97 -17.89 -24.92
C GLU A 494 32.24 -17.10 -23.83
N GLU A 495 32.95 -16.70 -22.78
CA GLU A 495 32.35 -15.91 -21.71
C GLU A 495 31.92 -14.58 -22.31
N GLU A 496 30.61 -14.43 -22.49
CA GLU A 496 29.99 -13.29 -23.17
C GLU A 496 30.23 -12.03 -22.31
N LYS A 497 31.34 -11.35 -22.59
CA LYS A 497 31.89 -10.23 -21.81
C LYS A 497 30.80 -9.23 -21.48
N TRP A 498 30.46 -9.10 -20.20
CA TRP A 498 29.32 -8.30 -19.77
C TRP A 498 29.46 -6.85 -20.23
N VAL A 499 28.56 -6.44 -21.13
CA VAL A 499 28.39 -5.04 -21.53
C VAL A 499 27.32 -4.41 -20.63
N PRO A 500 27.69 -3.54 -19.68
CA PRO A 500 26.74 -2.96 -18.73
C PRO A 500 25.79 -1.96 -19.40
N VAL A 501 24.48 -2.18 -19.24
CA VAL A 501 23.45 -1.29 -19.81
C VAL A 501 22.94 -0.24 -18.83
N THR A 502 23.13 -0.43 -17.51
CA THR A 502 22.69 0.56 -16.51
C THR A 502 23.80 1.51 -16.07
N LYS A 503 23.43 2.67 -15.50
CA LYS A 503 24.39 3.59 -14.86
C LYS A 503 25.21 2.87 -13.78
N LEU A 504 24.55 2.08 -12.92
CA LEU A 504 25.20 1.29 -11.88
C LEU A 504 26.16 0.25 -12.48
N GLY A 505 25.69 -0.53 -13.46
CA GLY A 505 26.53 -1.50 -14.17
C GLY A 505 27.79 -0.87 -14.75
N ARG A 506 27.69 0.31 -15.36
CA ARG A 506 28.84 1.04 -15.92
C ARG A 506 29.82 1.51 -14.84
N LEU A 507 29.36 1.96 -13.68
CA LEU A 507 30.25 2.34 -12.56
C LEU A 507 30.96 1.15 -11.92
N VAL A 508 30.28 0.00 -11.82
CA VAL A 508 30.86 -1.23 -11.26
C VAL A 508 31.85 -1.84 -12.26
N ALA A 509 31.53 -1.85 -13.56
CA ALA A 509 32.42 -2.30 -14.64
C ALA A 509 33.69 -1.43 -14.81
N ASP A 510 33.63 -0.15 -14.45
CA ASP A 510 34.79 0.76 -14.44
C ASP A 510 35.58 0.70 -13.12
N GLY A 511 35.17 -0.14 -12.16
CA GLY A 511 35.82 -0.26 -10.85
C GLY A 511 35.63 0.92 -9.89
N ARG A 512 34.68 1.81 -10.17
CA ARG A 512 34.37 3.01 -9.36
C ARG A 512 33.54 2.69 -8.13
N ILE A 513 32.61 1.74 -8.26
CA ILE A 513 31.93 1.11 -7.12
C ILE A 513 32.60 -0.24 -6.91
N LYS A 514 33.27 -0.40 -5.75
CA LYS A 514 34.08 -1.59 -5.41
C LYS A 514 33.41 -2.47 -4.37
N GLN A 515 32.38 -1.98 -3.69
CA GLN A 515 31.72 -2.62 -2.56
C GLN A 515 30.20 -2.53 -2.72
N ILE A 516 29.47 -3.60 -2.37
CA ILE A 516 28.00 -3.60 -2.44
C ILE A 516 27.38 -2.71 -1.35
N GLU A 517 28.11 -2.48 -0.27
CA GLU A 517 27.75 -1.58 0.82
C GLU A 517 27.53 -0.15 0.32
N GLN A 518 28.27 0.30 -0.70
CA GLN A 518 28.06 1.60 -1.35
C GLN A 518 26.72 1.65 -2.10
N ILE A 519 26.29 0.54 -2.70
CA ILE A 519 25.00 0.40 -3.38
C ILE A 519 23.87 0.50 -2.35
N TYR A 520 24.00 -0.18 -1.21
CA TYR A 520 23.00 -0.15 -0.14
C TYR A 520 22.93 1.21 0.57
N LEU A 521 24.08 1.84 0.88
CA LEU A 521 24.15 3.16 1.51
C LEU A 521 23.37 4.22 0.73
N HIS A 522 23.49 4.20 -0.60
CA HIS A 522 22.79 5.13 -1.49
C HIS A 522 21.46 4.57 -2.06
N SER A 523 20.97 3.44 -1.53
CA SER A 523 19.72 2.79 -1.95
C SER A 523 19.60 2.57 -3.48
N LEU A 524 20.71 2.26 -4.15
CA LEU A 524 20.76 2.13 -5.60
C LEU A 524 20.17 0.78 -6.06
N PRO A 525 19.15 0.77 -6.95
CA PRO A 525 18.49 -0.47 -7.34
C PRO A 525 19.35 -1.28 -8.32
N VAL A 526 19.76 -2.48 -7.89
CA VAL A 526 20.46 -3.47 -8.73
C VAL A 526 19.48 -4.03 -9.78
N LYS A 527 19.84 -3.93 -11.06
CA LYS A 527 19.01 -4.36 -12.20
C LYS A 527 19.70 -5.35 -13.14
N GLU A 528 21.02 -5.52 -13.00
CA GLU A 528 21.84 -6.48 -13.73
C GLU A 528 22.44 -7.43 -12.70
N TYR A 529 22.33 -8.75 -12.89
CA TYR A 529 22.80 -9.71 -11.88
C TYR A 529 24.33 -9.79 -11.84
N GLN A 530 24.97 -9.46 -12.96
CA GLN A 530 26.43 -9.39 -13.12
C GLN A 530 27.07 -8.35 -12.19
N ILE A 531 26.34 -7.32 -11.74
CA ILE A 531 26.80 -6.40 -10.69
C ILE A 531 27.18 -7.16 -9.42
N ILE A 532 26.37 -8.14 -9.03
CA ILE A 532 26.60 -8.97 -7.84
C ILE A 532 27.73 -9.97 -8.10
N ASP A 533 27.83 -10.49 -9.32
CA ASP A 533 28.90 -11.42 -9.70
C ASP A 533 30.27 -10.74 -9.72
N MET A 534 30.36 -9.43 -10.03
CA MET A 534 31.63 -8.71 -9.90
C MET A 534 31.93 -8.25 -8.47
N LEU A 535 30.91 -7.89 -7.67
CA LEU A 535 31.12 -7.34 -6.32
C LEU A 535 31.26 -8.41 -5.23
N ILE A 536 30.61 -9.57 -5.38
CA ILE A 536 30.59 -10.65 -4.38
C ILE A 536 30.96 -12.01 -4.98
N GLY A 537 30.83 -12.18 -6.30
CA GLY A 537 30.88 -13.47 -7.02
C GLY A 537 31.92 -14.50 -6.56
N PRO A 538 33.19 -14.16 -6.27
CA PRO A 538 34.19 -15.11 -5.78
C PRO A 538 33.79 -15.84 -4.47
N THR A 539 32.95 -15.23 -3.65
CA THR A 539 32.45 -15.79 -2.38
C THR A 539 31.00 -16.25 -2.45
N LEU A 540 30.29 -15.86 -3.51
CA LEU A 540 28.85 -16.05 -3.65
C LEU A 540 28.51 -17.50 -4.01
N LYS A 541 27.77 -18.17 -3.13
CA LYS A 541 27.27 -19.54 -3.34
C LYS A 541 25.78 -19.51 -3.65
N ASP A 542 25.29 -20.50 -4.38
CA ASP A 542 23.86 -20.73 -4.60
C ASP A 542 23.42 -22.13 -4.13
N GLU A 543 22.17 -22.24 -3.66
CA GLU A 543 21.56 -23.52 -3.31
C GLU A 543 20.07 -23.59 -3.67
N VAL A 544 19.70 -24.70 -4.33
CA VAL A 544 18.31 -25.00 -4.70
C VAL A 544 17.54 -25.56 -3.51
N MET A 545 16.80 -24.70 -2.81
CA MET A 545 16.02 -25.05 -1.61
C MET A 545 14.83 -25.98 -1.89
N LYS A 546 14.13 -25.76 -3.02
CA LYS A 546 13.03 -26.64 -3.47
C LYS A 546 12.72 -26.47 -4.95
N ILE A 547 12.49 -27.59 -5.62
CA ILE A 547 11.80 -27.65 -6.91
C ILE A 547 10.42 -28.29 -6.67
N MET A 548 9.38 -27.78 -7.32
CA MET A 548 8.04 -28.40 -7.29
C MET A 548 7.37 -28.29 -8.67
N PRO A 549 6.65 -29.32 -9.13
CA PRO A 549 5.74 -29.18 -10.26
C PRO A 549 4.57 -28.27 -9.86
N VAL A 550 4.17 -27.38 -10.76
CA VAL A 550 3.00 -26.53 -10.68
C VAL A 550 2.21 -26.74 -11.95
N GLN A 551 1.02 -27.32 -11.80
CA GLN A 551 0.17 -27.72 -12.91
C GLN A 551 -0.93 -26.67 -13.10
N LYS A 552 -1.28 -26.37 -14.35
CA LYS A 552 -2.45 -25.55 -14.69
C LYS A 552 -3.31 -26.31 -15.69
N GLN A 553 -4.56 -26.57 -15.32
CA GLN A 553 -5.55 -27.13 -16.24
C GLN A 553 -5.89 -26.11 -17.33
N THR A 554 -5.98 -26.58 -18.57
CA THR A 554 -6.40 -25.79 -19.73
C THR A 554 -7.32 -26.64 -20.61
N ARG A 555 -8.07 -26.00 -21.52
CA ARG A 555 -8.92 -26.72 -22.50
C ARG A 555 -8.13 -27.66 -23.42
N ALA A 556 -6.82 -27.44 -23.57
CA ALA A 556 -5.90 -28.31 -24.31
C ALA A 556 -5.13 -29.29 -23.38
N GLY A 557 -5.70 -29.61 -22.22
CA GLY A 557 -5.11 -30.52 -21.23
C GLY A 557 -4.27 -29.85 -20.14
N GLN A 558 -3.60 -30.68 -19.34
CA GLN A 558 -2.83 -30.29 -18.16
C GLN A 558 -1.44 -29.76 -18.54
N ARG A 559 -1.20 -28.46 -18.36
CA ARG A 559 0.11 -27.85 -18.61
C ARG A 559 0.94 -27.81 -17.34
N THR A 560 1.95 -28.67 -17.27
CA THR A 560 2.93 -28.71 -16.18
C THR A 560 4.03 -27.65 -16.37
N ARG A 561 4.57 -27.16 -15.25
CA ARG A 561 5.74 -26.29 -15.15
C ARG A 561 6.47 -26.59 -13.85
N PHE A 562 7.75 -26.25 -13.75
CA PHE A 562 8.52 -26.40 -12.52
C PHE A 562 8.80 -25.05 -11.88
N LYS A 563 8.54 -24.95 -10.58
CA LYS A 563 8.84 -23.77 -9.76
C LYS A 563 10.04 -24.09 -8.86
N ALA A 564 11.13 -23.36 -9.07
CA ALA A 564 12.34 -23.44 -8.27
C ALA A 564 12.39 -22.30 -7.25
N PHE A 565 12.88 -22.61 -6.06
CA PHE A 565 13.24 -21.68 -4.99
C PHE A 565 14.74 -21.85 -4.76
N VAL A 566 15.50 -20.76 -4.92
CA VAL A 566 16.96 -20.76 -4.81
C VAL A 566 17.38 -19.66 -3.85
N VAL A 567 18.29 -19.98 -2.94
CA VAL A 567 18.96 -19.02 -2.06
C VAL A 567 20.36 -18.79 -2.59
N VAL A 568 20.83 -17.56 -2.51
CA VAL A 568 22.18 -17.14 -2.92
C VAL A 568 22.77 -16.30 -1.79
N GLY A 569 24.07 -16.39 -1.51
CA GLY A 569 24.68 -15.65 -0.41
C GLY A 569 26.17 -15.96 -0.23
N ASP A 570 26.85 -15.09 0.52
CA ASP A 570 28.30 -15.12 0.72
C ASP A 570 28.74 -15.76 2.04
N GLY A 571 27.81 -16.01 2.97
CA GLY A 571 28.13 -16.42 4.34
C GLY A 571 28.78 -15.30 5.17
N ASN A 572 28.70 -14.05 4.73
CA ASN A 572 29.33 -12.88 5.35
C ASN A 572 28.38 -11.68 5.52
N GLY A 573 27.06 -11.93 5.48
CA GLY A 573 26.05 -10.90 5.69
C GLY A 573 25.27 -10.51 4.44
N HIS A 574 25.40 -11.22 3.32
CA HIS A 574 24.59 -10.99 2.12
C HIS A 574 23.80 -12.24 1.75
N VAL A 575 22.49 -12.09 1.56
CA VAL A 575 21.61 -13.20 1.16
C VAL A 575 20.51 -12.73 0.19
N GLY A 576 20.21 -13.53 -0.82
CA GLY A 576 19.16 -13.29 -1.81
C GLY A 576 18.25 -14.51 -1.96
N LEU A 577 16.98 -14.29 -2.36
CA LEU A 577 15.97 -15.35 -2.52
C LEU A 577 15.23 -15.22 -3.84
N GLY A 578 15.57 -16.12 -4.76
CA GLY A 578 14.97 -16.20 -6.09
C GLY A 578 13.87 -17.24 -6.19
N VAL A 579 12.77 -16.89 -6.86
CA VAL A 579 11.67 -17.82 -7.15
C VAL A 579 11.23 -17.67 -8.59
N LYS A 580 11.44 -18.70 -9.41
CA LYS A 580 11.09 -18.72 -10.84
C LYS A 580 10.25 -19.94 -11.18
N CYS A 581 9.41 -19.81 -12.20
CA CYS A 581 8.63 -20.90 -12.77
C CYS A 581 8.87 -20.97 -14.28
N SER A 582 9.21 -22.16 -14.81
CA SER A 582 9.45 -22.39 -16.25
C SER A 582 8.89 -23.76 -16.69
N LYS A 583 8.87 -24.04 -18.00
CA LYS A 583 8.55 -25.38 -18.53
C LYS A 583 9.60 -26.41 -18.10
N GLU A 584 10.86 -26.02 -18.09
CA GLU A 584 12.02 -26.88 -17.80
C GLU A 584 12.58 -26.59 -16.41
N VAL A 585 13.09 -27.62 -15.75
CA VAL A 585 13.73 -27.51 -14.44
C VAL A 585 14.99 -26.64 -14.49
N ALA A 586 15.91 -26.91 -15.42
CA ALA A 586 17.17 -26.15 -15.54
C ALA A 586 16.92 -24.65 -15.78
N THR A 587 16.00 -24.31 -16.67
CA THR A 587 15.61 -22.92 -16.96
C THR A 587 14.88 -22.26 -15.78
N ALA A 588 14.13 -23.02 -14.97
CA ALA A 588 13.58 -22.52 -13.72
C ALA A 588 14.67 -22.25 -12.66
N ILE A 589 15.68 -23.13 -12.52
CA ILE A 589 16.79 -22.95 -11.58
C ILE A 589 17.65 -21.74 -11.98
N ARG A 590 18.15 -21.68 -13.22
CA ARG A 590 18.96 -20.53 -13.71
C ARG A 590 18.22 -19.20 -13.55
N GLY A 591 16.95 -19.17 -13.94
CA GLY A 591 16.11 -17.98 -13.77
C GLY A 591 15.76 -17.64 -12.31
N ALA A 592 15.87 -18.60 -11.38
CA ALA A 592 15.78 -18.35 -9.94
C ALA A 592 17.11 -17.84 -9.39
N ILE A 593 18.26 -18.38 -9.78
CA ILE A 593 19.59 -17.85 -9.41
C ILE A 593 19.71 -16.37 -9.80
N ILE A 594 19.35 -16.01 -11.05
CA ILE A 594 19.37 -14.62 -11.53
C ILE A 594 18.48 -13.72 -10.66
N LEU A 595 17.26 -14.16 -10.32
CA LEU A 595 16.36 -13.40 -9.44
C LEU A 595 16.85 -13.33 -7.98
N ALA A 596 17.57 -14.35 -7.51
CA ALA A 596 18.17 -14.36 -6.18
C ALA A 596 19.31 -13.34 -6.10
N LYS A 597 20.22 -13.33 -7.10
CA LYS A 597 21.28 -12.32 -7.25
C LYS A 597 20.70 -10.90 -7.27
N LEU A 598 19.70 -10.63 -8.11
CA LEU A 598 19.00 -9.33 -8.18
C LEU A 598 18.25 -8.94 -6.89
N SER A 599 18.07 -9.86 -5.94
CA SER A 599 17.40 -9.62 -4.65
C SER A 599 18.29 -9.89 -3.43
N VAL A 600 19.61 -9.87 -3.62
CA VAL A 600 20.55 -9.91 -2.49
C VAL A 600 20.36 -8.67 -1.63
N VAL A 601 20.07 -8.92 -0.35
CA VAL A 601 19.93 -7.92 0.71
C VAL A 601 21.06 -8.11 1.72
N PRO A 602 21.48 -7.04 2.41
CA PRO A 602 22.39 -7.17 3.53
C PRO A 602 21.61 -7.68 4.77
N VAL A 603 22.31 -8.40 5.63
CA VAL A 603 21.82 -8.97 6.88
C VAL A 603 22.66 -8.42 8.03
N ARG A 604 22.01 -7.67 8.93
CA ARG A 604 22.70 -7.06 10.07
C ARG A 604 22.95 -8.16 11.10
N ARG A 605 24.22 -8.37 11.40
CA ARG A 605 24.71 -9.30 12.43
C ARG A 605 25.11 -8.51 13.67
N GLY A 606 25.06 -9.16 14.83
CA GLY A 606 25.35 -8.56 16.13
C GLY A 606 26.00 -9.55 17.09
N TYR A 607 25.96 -9.20 18.37
CA TYR A 607 26.57 -9.92 19.48
C TYR A 607 25.51 -10.32 20.50
N TRP A 608 25.76 -11.41 21.21
CA TRP A 608 25.01 -11.76 22.43
C TRP A 608 25.87 -11.44 23.65
N GLY A 609 25.36 -10.60 24.56
CA GLY A 609 26.13 -10.09 25.69
C GLY A 609 27.25 -9.14 25.25
N ASN A 610 28.50 -9.53 25.51
CA ASN A 610 29.67 -8.67 25.30
C ASN A 610 30.13 -8.62 23.83
N LYS A 611 30.68 -7.47 23.41
CA LYS A 611 31.19 -7.20 22.05
C LYS A 611 32.59 -7.81 21.82
N ILE A 612 32.72 -9.12 22.03
CA ILE A 612 33.97 -9.87 21.84
C ILE A 612 33.94 -10.59 20.48
N GLY A 613 34.99 -10.43 19.66
CA GLY A 613 35.17 -11.11 18.37
C GLY A 613 34.38 -10.50 17.19
N LYS A 614 34.11 -11.29 16.13
CA LYS A 614 33.30 -10.89 14.96
C LYS A 614 31.78 -11.04 15.22
N PRO A 615 30.87 -10.24 14.64
CA PRO A 615 29.43 -10.43 14.79
C PRO A 615 28.98 -11.83 14.36
N HIS A 616 28.20 -12.52 15.20
CA HIS A 616 27.95 -13.96 15.10
C HIS A 616 26.45 -14.35 15.17
N THR A 617 25.61 -13.45 15.70
CA THR A 617 24.17 -13.70 15.89
C THR A 617 23.30 -12.59 15.29
N VAL A 618 21.97 -12.67 15.42
CA VAL A 618 21.06 -11.56 15.07
C VAL A 618 21.10 -10.46 16.15
N PRO A 619 21.00 -9.17 15.80
CA PRO A 619 21.16 -8.06 16.76
C PRO A 619 20.00 -7.94 17.76
N CYS A 620 18.81 -8.44 17.41
CA CYS A 620 17.62 -8.40 18.26
C CYS A 620 16.64 -9.52 17.90
N LYS A 621 15.54 -9.64 18.66
CA LYS A 621 14.50 -10.67 18.44
C LYS A 621 13.62 -10.30 17.23
N VAL A 622 14.01 -10.73 16.03
CA VAL A 622 13.27 -10.45 14.77
C VAL A 622 12.21 -11.52 14.47
N THR A 623 11.15 -11.14 13.75
CA THR A 623 10.07 -12.06 13.34
C THR A 623 9.63 -11.82 11.89
N GLY A 624 9.79 -12.84 11.06
CA GLY A 624 9.35 -12.87 9.67
C GLY A 624 8.11 -13.74 9.44
N LYS A 625 7.35 -13.46 8.37
CA LYS A 625 6.09 -14.14 8.06
C LYS A 625 5.84 -14.27 6.56
N CYS A 626 5.33 -15.43 6.14
CA CYS A 626 4.82 -15.63 4.78
C CYS A 626 3.62 -16.59 4.80
N GLY A 627 2.45 -16.09 4.37
CA GLY A 627 1.20 -16.83 4.48
C GLY A 627 0.86 -17.14 5.96
N SER A 628 0.58 -18.41 6.25
CA SER A 628 0.38 -18.89 7.63
C SER A 628 1.68 -19.19 8.38
N VAL A 629 2.84 -19.23 7.72
CA VAL A 629 4.12 -19.55 8.36
C VAL A 629 4.73 -18.29 8.96
N THR A 630 5.07 -18.37 10.25
CA THR A 630 5.80 -17.31 10.98
C THR A 630 7.08 -17.90 11.54
N VAL A 631 8.20 -17.18 11.42
CA VAL A 631 9.52 -17.55 11.92
C VAL A 631 10.02 -16.43 12.82
N ARG A 632 10.39 -16.77 14.05
CA ARG A 632 11.04 -15.87 15.00
C ARG A 632 12.48 -16.30 15.17
N MET A 633 13.40 -15.34 15.14
CA MET A 633 14.81 -15.54 15.49
C MET A 633 15.09 -14.80 16.81
N VAL A 634 15.92 -15.38 17.65
CA VAL A 634 16.32 -14.85 18.95
C VAL A 634 17.85 -14.92 19.03
N PRO A 635 18.53 -13.83 19.44
CA PRO A 635 19.99 -13.83 19.61
C PRO A 635 20.43 -14.96 20.54
N ALA A 636 21.54 -15.62 20.22
CA ALA A 636 22.06 -16.77 20.97
C ALA A 636 23.53 -16.56 21.37
N PRO A 637 24.00 -17.14 22.50
CA PRO A 637 25.39 -17.09 22.90
C PRO A 637 26.32 -17.73 21.86
N ARG A 638 27.59 -17.32 21.88
CA ARG A 638 28.64 -17.92 21.02
C ARG A 638 28.74 -19.43 21.25
N GLY A 639 28.75 -20.19 20.16
CA GLY A 639 28.89 -21.66 20.19
C GLY A 639 27.55 -22.40 20.37
N ALA A 640 26.42 -21.71 20.48
CA ALA A 640 25.09 -22.34 20.44
C ALA A 640 24.77 -22.94 19.05
N GLY A 641 25.39 -22.40 18.00
CA GLY A 641 25.12 -22.75 16.62
C GLY A 641 23.73 -22.33 16.14
N ILE A 642 23.42 -22.71 14.90
CA ILE A 642 22.10 -22.46 14.31
C ILE A 642 21.11 -23.54 14.78
N VAL A 643 20.33 -23.21 15.80
CA VAL A 643 19.22 -24.02 16.33
C VAL A 643 17.96 -23.73 15.51
N ALA A 644 17.89 -24.37 14.35
CA ALA A 644 16.80 -24.23 13.40
C ALA A 644 16.50 -25.49 12.60
N ALA A 645 15.27 -25.59 12.11
CA ALA A 645 14.89 -26.61 11.13
C ALA A 645 15.77 -26.51 9.86
N ARG A 646 15.93 -27.62 9.14
CA ARG A 646 16.81 -27.78 7.96
C ARG A 646 16.72 -26.64 6.93
N VAL A 647 15.54 -26.07 6.75
CA VAL A 647 15.29 -24.99 5.78
C VAL A 647 15.77 -23.63 6.28
N PRO A 648 15.29 -23.06 7.40
CA PRO A 648 15.87 -21.83 7.93
C PRO A 648 17.37 -21.93 8.20
N LYS A 649 17.86 -23.09 8.67
CA LYS A 649 19.28 -23.32 8.95
C LYS A 649 20.17 -22.98 7.75
N LYS A 650 19.81 -23.45 6.55
CA LYS A 650 20.53 -23.14 5.31
C LYS A 650 20.48 -21.65 4.96
N VAL A 651 19.31 -21.02 5.02
CA VAL A 651 19.19 -19.57 4.74
C VAL A 651 20.06 -18.74 5.70
N LEU A 652 20.16 -19.16 6.97
CA LEU A 652 20.97 -18.52 8.00
C LEU A 652 22.48 -18.70 7.77
N GLN A 653 22.92 -19.89 7.32
CA GLN A 653 24.31 -20.15 6.92
C GLN A 653 24.72 -19.26 5.73
N PHE A 654 23.86 -19.15 4.71
CA PHE A 654 24.11 -18.29 3.55
C PHE A 654 24.13 -16.79 3.91
N ALA A 655 23.43 -16.40 4.99
CA ALA A 655 23.49 -15.05 5.55
C ALA A 655 24.67 -14.80 6.51
N GLY A 656 25.49 -15.80 6.82
CA GLY A 656 26.65 -15.66 7.71
C GLY A 656 26.31 -15.51 9.20
N ILE A 657 25.19 -16.08 9.65
CA ILE A 657 24.83 -16.15 11.08
C ILE A 657 25.27 -17.51 11.64
N ASP A 658 26.14 -17.48 12.64
CA ASP A 658 26.72 -18.68 13.26
C ASP A 658 25.84 -19.21 14.40
N ASP A 659 25.32 -18.31 15.25
CA ASP A 659 24.55 -18.65 16.45
C ASP A 659 23.15 -18.02 16.41
N VAL A 660 22.08 -18.80 16.50
CA VAL A 660 20.72 -18.25 16.62
C VAL A 660 19.71 -19.31 17.08
N PHE A 661 18.82 -18.92 18.01
CA PHE A 661 17.66 -19.73 18.35
C PHE A 661 16.48 -19.35 17.45
N THR A 662 15.79 -20.35 16.88
CA THR A 662 14.61 -20.10 16.04
C THR A 662 13.35 -20.79 16.56
N SER A 663 12.21 -20.16 16.32
CA SER A 663 10.89 -20.73 16.60
C SER A 663 9.97 -20.50 15.41
N SER A 664 9.36 -21.57 14.88
CA SER A 664 8.48 -21.51 13.72
C SER A 664 7.07 -21.99 14.06
N ARG A 665 6.05 -21.24 13.62
CA ARG A 665 4.62 -21.55 13.79
C ARG A 665 3.87 -21.56 12.46
N GLY A 666 2.78 -22.31 12.38
CA GLY A 666 1.96 -22.46 11.17
C GLY A 666 2.38 -23.63 10.26
N SER A 667 1.95 -23.61 8.99
CA SER A 667 2.15 -24.74 8.04
C SER A 667 3.58 -24.79 7.48
N THR A 668 4.56 -25.10 8.32
CA THR A 668 5.99 -25.19 7.96
C THR A 668 6.30 -26.26 6.91
N LYS A 669 5.41 -27.25 6.73
CA LYS A 669 5.42 -28.22 5.61
C LYS A 669 5.42 -27.52 4.23
N THR A 670 4.86 -26.30 4.13
CA THR A 670 4.88 -25.49 2.91
C THR A 670 6.25 -24.79 2.75
N LEU A 671 7.27 -25.56 2.38
CA LEU A 671 8.66 -25.13 2.27
C LEU A 671 8.87 -23.79 1.54
N GLY A 672 8.12 -23.52 0.45
CA GLY A 672 8.23 -22.25 -0.28
C GLY A 672 7.78 -21.01 0.51
N ASN A 673 6.85 -21.16 1.45
CA ASN A 673 6.48 -20.10 2.39
C ASN A 673 7.47 -20.05 3.56
N PHE A 674 7.99 -21.20 4.01
CA PHE A 674 8.94 -21.27 5.12
C PHE A 674 10.28 -20.59 4.79
N VAL A 675 10.83 -20.81 3.58
CA VAL A 675 12.02 -20.09 3.07
C VAL A 675 11.74 -18.58 3.05
N LYS A 676 10.60 -18.15 2.48
CA LYS A 676 10.21 -16.73 2.41
C LYS A 676 10.05 -16.07 3.77
N ALA A 677 9.40 -16.74 4.72
CA ALA A 677 9.24 -16.25 6.09
C ALA A 677 10.59 -16.11 6.81
N THR A 678 11.56 -16.99 6.51
CA THR A 678 12.93 -16.87 7.02
C THR A 678 13.67 -15.68 6.41
N PHE A 679 13.56 -15.49 5.09
CA PHE A 679 14.18 -14.38 4.38
C PHE A 679 13.63 -13.01 4.81
N ASP A 680 12.31 -12.89 4.98
CA ASP A 680 11.65 -11.70 5.55
C ASP A 680 12.12 -11.42 7.00
N CYS A 681 12.44 -12.46 7.77
CA CYS A 681 13.02 -12.33 9.11
C CYS A 681 14.43 -11.70 9.06
N LEU A 682 15.22 -12.04 8.03
CA LEU A 682 16.58 -11.52 7.83
C LEU A 682 16.56 -10.08 7.30
N GLN A 683 15.68 -9.75 6.37
CA GLN A 683 15.47 -8.36 5.90
C GLN A 683 15.19 -7.40 7.08
N LYS A 684 14.40 -7.86 8.07
CA LYS A 684 14.05 -7.06 9.25
C LYS A 684 15.21 -6.82 10.23
N THR A 685 16.37 -7.48 10.08
CA THR A 685 17.55 -7.19 10.92
C THR A 685 18.07 -5.76 10.71
N TYR A 686 17.90 -5.19 9.51
CA TYR A 686 18.24 -3.79 9.22
C TYR A 686 17.22 -2.78 9.74
N GLY A 687 15.99 -3.21 10.07
CA GLY A 687 14.96 -2.36 10.67
C GLY A 687 15.21 -1.98 12.14
N PHE A 688 16.32 -2.46 12.73
CA PHE A 688 16.77 -2.08 14.05
C PHE A 688 18.20 -1.54 13.99
N LEU A 689 18.42 -0.38 14.62
CA LEU A 689 19.71 0.29 14.72
C LEU A 689 20.16 0.25 16.18
N THR A 690 21.17 -0.56 16.49
CA THR A 690 21.76 -0.60 17.84
C THR A 690 22.49 0.71 18.15
N PRO A 691 22.62 1.12 19.43
CA PRO A 691 23.19 2.41 19.80
C PRO A 691 24.60 2.71 19.25
N GLU A 692 25.45 1.70 19.03
CA GLU A 692 26.76 1.92 18.39
C GLU A 692 26.69 2.52 16.96
N PHE A 693 25.55 2.38 16.27
CA PHE A 693 25.33 2.89 14.92
C PHE A 693 24.44 4.15 14.89
N TRP A 694 24.16 4.77 16.04
CA TRP A 694 23.45 6.07 16.12
C TRP A 694 24.36 7.26 15.77
N LYS A 695 25.61 7.03 15.39
CA LYS A 695 26.54 8.07 14.96
C LYS A 695 25.99 8.79 13.74
N GLU A 696 26.06 10.12 13.77
CA GLU A 696 25.62 10.99 12.69
C GLU A 696 26.34 10.60 11.38
N THR A 697 25.56 10.25 10.36
CA THR A 697 26.10 9.81 9.07
C THR A 697 26.19 11.00 8.14
N ARG A 698 27.40 11.50 7.89
CA ARG A 698 27.62 12.60 6.93
C ARG A 698 27.17 12.17 5.54
N PHE A 699 26.22 12.88 4.95
CA PHE A 699 25.71 12.61 3.61
C PHE A 699 26.80 12.88 2.56
N SER A 700 27.45 11.82 2.07
CA SER A 700 28.32 11.89 0.90
C SER A 700 27.51 12.07 -0.39
N LYS A 701 28.12 12.67 -1.41
CA LYS A 701 27.55 12.71 -2.76
C LYS A 701 27.28 11.27 -3.22
N SER A 702 26.15 11.04 -3.89
CA SER A 702 25.86 9.71 -4.44
C SER A 702 26.85 9.37 -5.57
N PRO A 703 27.18 8.09 -5.82
CA PRO A 703 28.06 7.70 -6.93
C PRO A 703 27.59 8.17 -8.31
N TYR A 704 26.28 8.42 -8.48
CA TYR A 704 25.74 9.00 -9.71
C TYR A 704 26.01 10.50 -9.86
N GLN A 705 26.20 11.22 -8.75
CA GLN A 705 26.59 12.64 -8.74
C GLN A 705 28.11 12.78 -8.85
N GLU A 706 28.87 11.98 -8.08
CA GLU A 706 30.34 12.00 -8.09
C GLU A 706 30.91 11.66 -9.48
N TYR A 707 30.34 10.66 -10.15
CA TYR A 707 30.80 10.22 -11.47
C TYR A 707 29.88 10.66 -12.62
N THR A 708 29.28 11.86 -12.49
CA THR A 708 28.38 12.42 -13.52
C THR A 708 29.06 12.48 -14.88
N ASP A 709 30.28 13.03 -14.94
CA ASP A 709 31.01 13.26 -16.20
C ASP A 709 31.39 11.95 -16.90
N PHE A 710 31.81 10.95 -16.11
CA PHE A 710 32.07 9.60 -16.61
C PHE A 710 30.80 8.91 -17.15
N LEU A 711 29.65 9.11 -16.49
CA LEU A 711 28.37 8.57 -16.94
C LEU A 711 27.81 9.27 -18.18
N ALA A 712 28.27 10.49 -18.45
CA ALA A 712 27.99 11.26 -19.66
C ALA A 712 28.90 10.86 -20.84
N SER A 713 30.20 10.64 -20.61
CA SER A 713 31.16 10.36 -21.69
C SER A 713 30.95 9.00 -22.38
N LYS A 714 30.62 7.93 -21.64
CA LYS A 714 30.31 6.60 -22.20
C LYS A 714 28.87 6.46 -22.75
N ALA A 715 28.30 7.53 -23.30
CA ALA A 715 26.90 7.59 -23.77
C ALA A 715 26.73 7.56 -25.30
N LEU A 716 27.63 6.88 -26.03
CA LEU A 716 27.54 6.41 -27.43
C LEU A 716 28.66 5.33 -27.60
N PRO A 717 28.62 4.40 -28.58
CA PRO A 717 28.12 4.58 -29.95
C PRO A 717 26.90 3.74 -30.34
N SER A 718 26.12 4.29 -31.27
CA SER A 718 25.26 3.55 -32.19
C SER A 718 25.57 4.00 -33.62
N SER A 719 26.57 3.37 -34.22
CA SER A 719 26.71 3.28 -35.67
C SER A 719 27.43 1.98 -35.98
N LYS A 720 26.95 1.28 -37.02
CA LYS A 720 27.82 0.35 -37.73
C LYS A 720 28.80 1.24 -38.50
N THR A 721 30.09 0.97 -38.41
CA THR A 721 31.05 1.59 -39.31
C THR A 721 30.79 1.01 -40.70
N GLU A 722 30.23 1.82 -41.60
CA GLU A 722 30.30 1.54 -43.02
C GLU A 722 31.77 1.70 -43.43
N THR A 723 32.38 0.61 -43.89
CA THR A 723 33.67 0.65 -44.55
C THR A 723 33.47 1.28 -45.92
N VAL A 724 33.71 2.58 -46.02
CA VAL A 724 33.98 3.23 -47.30
C VAL A 724 35.27 2.62 -47.86
N VAL A 725 35.19 2.09 -49.08
CA VAL A 725 36.35 1.67 -49.87
C VAL A 725 36.43 2.64 -51.05
N GLU A 726 37.39 3.55 -50.95
CA GLU A 726 38.04 4.29 -52.03
C GLU A 726 39.53 3.88 -51.91
N ASP A 727 40.30 3.63 -52.96
CA ASP A 727 40.02 3.63 -54.41
C ASP A 727 41.13 2.81 -55.12
N GLN A 728 40.95 2.45 -56.40
CA GLN A 728 41.97 2.26 -57.47
C GLN A 728 41.65 1.14 -58.48
N ALA A 729 41.84 1.50 -59.77
CA ALA A 729 41.76 0.73 -61.02
C ALA A 729 40.35 0.45 -61.58
#